data_AF-A0A916ID26-F1
#
_entry.id   AF-A0A916ID26-F1
#
_cell.length_a   1.000
_cell.length_b   1.000
_cell.length_c   1.000
_cell.angle_alpha   90.00
_cell.angle_beta   90.00
_cell.angle_gamma   90.00
#
_symmetry.space_group_name_H-M   'P 1'
#
loop_
_entity.id
_entity.type
_entity.pdbx_description
1 polymer ?
#
loop_
_entity_poly.entity_id
_entity_poly.type
_entity_poly.pdbx_seq_one_letter_code
_entity_poly.pdbx_strand_id
1 'polypeptide(L)'
;MNVTRHEIGTAVAALFFSLGAGPALSAGDPSHDMRALRMQEKQRTNIYKAWFPDLPTARKAAITFHANLLEAEYDKGYLVLELERDEIGTLVRFGFRVEAAPEYVQMRDDFLNQIEQAAQARQPGAASTESTSVGIQSIPNYSCYETVEETFAAAQAFATNFPALASWVDVGDSWQKSRGLGGYDMRVLKLTNSATAGSKPKLFINSAIHAREYTTAPLVLEFARWLVNGYGSNADATWIMDHHEVHLLLQANPDGRKKAEGGLSWRKNTNTAYCGATSNNRGADLNRNFTFGWNVTGGQGSSGNACDATYRGPTAGSEPEVQALQAYVRSIFPDRRGPNQSDAAPADTSGIHLDIHSYSQLVLWPWGTTSTPAPNGTALQTLGRRFAWFNNYTPQQSIGLYPTDGTSDGVSYGELGVAAYTFELGTSFFQSCSTYNGTIKPNNLPALIYAAKVVRAPYQTPSGPDITTVALGNDASGAGVTAGTPVTLSASATDTRFNNSNGTEATQSINAAEAYIDVPPWASGATPIPLAASDGSFNSPTESLSGTLNTTGLPLGKHVVYVRARDASGQFGPVTAQFLVITSVAPPQNNETEPNDSRAAANPVTSPKTMNGTMGSSSDNDYFVVDLPAGRSLLSRLAPNATSDYDLYVYDAAGTLLGRSELGTGAVDQVTVSNGGSSTVKRYVRVRYYSGGTGATNGKYTLQLSW
;
A
#
# COMPACT_ATOMS: atom_id res chain seq x y z
N MET A 1 3.68 76.54 21.11
CA MET A 1 2.57 77.45 21.49
C MET A 1 1.31 76.88 20.87
N ASN A 2 0.25 76.40 21.51
CA ASN A 2 -0.29 76.32 22.88
C ASN A 2 -1.08 74.98 22.92
N VAL A 3 -0.93 74.03 23.84
CA VAL A 3 -1.31 73.95 25.27
C VAL A 3 -2.83 74.11 25.54
N THR A 4 -3.45 72.96 25.87
CA THR A 4 -4.62 72.70 26.78
C THR A 4 -6.05 73.07 26.31
N ARG A 5 -7.14 72.36 26.68
CA ARG A 5 -7.47 71.56 27.90
C ARG A 5 -8.74 70.69 27.67
N HIS A 6 -8.82 69.55 28.39
CA HIS A 6 -9.95 68.79 28.99
C HIS A 6 -11.39 68.89 28.41
N GLU A 7 -12.23 67.83 28.32
CA GLU A 7 -12.67 66.91 29.39
C GLU A 7 -13.18 65.54 28.87
N ILE A 8 -13.27 64.61 29.84
CA ILE A 8 -13.71 63.21 29.83
C ILE A 8 -15.26 63.11 29.74
N GLY A 9 -15.80 62.05 29.11
CA GLY A 9 -17.21 61.68 29.32
C GLY A 9 -17.76 60.61 28.36
N THR A 10 -17.62 59.35 28.78
CA THR A 10 -18.33 58.11 28.36
C THR A 10 -19.69 58.23 27.65
N ALA A 11 -19.88 57.46 26.57
CA ALA A 11 -20.96 56.45 26.44
C ALA A 11 -20.84 55.67 25.11
N VAL A 12 -20.76 54.34 25.21
CA VAL A 12 -20.85 53.39 24.10
C VAL A 12 -22.33 53.10 23.83
N ALA A 13 -22.78 53.25 22.59
CA ALA A 13 -23.95 52.55 22.06
C ALA A 13 -23.84 52.41 20.54
N ALA A 14 -23.91 51.16 20.08
CA ALA A 14 -23.85 50.74 18.69
C ALA A 14 -25.08 51.24 17.90
N LEU A 15 -24.85 51.68 16.66
CA LEU A 15 -25.91 51.77 15.66
C LEU A 15 -25.48 51.11 14.36
N PHE A 16 -26.36 50.22 13.91
CA PHE A 16 -26.36 49.49 12.64
C PHE A 16 -26.36 50.44 11.44
N PHE A 17 -25.62 50.08 10.39
CA PHE A 17 -25.88 50.55 9.03
C PHE A 17 -26.08 49.36 8.09
N SER A 18 -27.26 49.33 7.48
CA SER A 18 -27.69 48.47 6.40
C SER A 18 -26.96 48.78 5.10
N LEU A 19 -26.41 47.77 4.43
CA LEU A 19 -25.97 47.85 3.03
C LEU A 19 -26.77 46.83 2.20
N GLY A 20 -27.34 47.32 1.11
CA GLY A 20 -28.27 46.61 0.24
C GLY A 20 -27.62 45.45 -0.51
N ALA A 21 -28.38 44.36 -0.62
CA ALA A 21 -28.05 43.19 -1.42
C ALA A 21 -28.32 43.47 -2.90
N GLY A 22 -27.27 43.41 -3.72
CA GLY A 22 -27.40 43.03 -5.14
C GLY A 22 -27.69 41.53 -5.24
N PRO A 23 -28.18 41.01 -6.38
CA PRO A 23 -28.62 39.64 -6.48
C PRO A 23 -27.39 38.71 -6.40
N ALA A 24 -27.28 37.99 -5.29
CA ALA A 24 -26.43 36.80 -5.23
C ALA A 24 -26.98 35.80 -6.25
N LEU A 25 -26.15 35.41 -7.22
CA LEU A 25 -26.39 34.20 -8.01
C LEU A 25 -26.55 33.06 -7.01
N SER A 26 -27.77 32.55 -6.85
CA SER A 26 -28.03 31.43 -5.96
C SER A 26 -27.21 30.25 -6.45
N ALA A 27 -26.25 29.79 -5.64
CA ALA A 27 -25.72 28.45 -5.78
C ALA A 27 -26.93 27.51 -5.70
N GLY A 28 -27.27 26.86 -6.82
CA GLY A 28 -28.37 25.90 -6.86
C GLY A 28 -28.15 24.81 -5.80
N ASP A 29 -29.24 24.27 -5.27
CA ASP A 29 -29.21 23.15 -4.33
C ASP A 29 -28.27 22.04 -4.86
N PRO A 30 -27.17 21.69 -4.14
CA PRO A 30 -26.23 20.66 -4.55
C PRO A 30 -26.89 19.30 -4.83
N SER A 31 -28.02 19.01 -4.17
CA SER A 31 -28.81 17.81 -4.40
C SER A 31 -29.53 17.83 -5.76
N HIS A 32 -29.96 19.02 -6.22
CA HIS A 32 -30.58 19.23 -7.52
C HIS A 32 -29.56 19.11 -8.68
N ASP A 33 -28.34 19.65 -8.52
CA ASP A 33 -27.24 19.47 -9.50
C ASP A 33 -26.93 17.98 -9.71
N MET A 34 -26.72 17.23 -8.61
CA MET A 34 -26.42 15.80 -8.71
C MET A 34 -27.54 14.98 -9.34
N ARG A 35 -28.82 15.30 -9.09
CA ARG A 35 -29.95 14.61 -9.73
C ARG A 35 -29.93 14.79 -11.25
N ALA A 36 -29.70 16.02 -11.73
CA ALA A 36 -29.61 16.30 -13.16
C ALA A 36 -28.43 15.56 -13.83
N LEU A 37 -27.25 15.56 -13.18
CA LEU A 37 -26.06 14.85 -13.68
C LEU A 37 -26.29 13.33 -13.76
N ARG A 38 -26.99 12.73 -12.79
CA ARG A 38 -27.37 11.30 -12.86
C ARG A 38 -28.35 11.01 -13.99
N MET A 39 -29.29 11.92 -14.26
CA MET A 39 -30.20 11.77 -15.39
C MET A 39 -29.46 11.82 -16.73
N GLN A 40 -28.45 12.69 -16.86
CA GLN A 40 -27.57 12.70 -18.03
C GLN A 40 -26.77 11.40 -18.14
N GLU A 41 -26.28 10.86 -17.03
CA GLU A 41 -25.54 9.58 -17.02
C GLU A 41 -26.42 8.43 -17.51
N LYS A 42 -27.67 8.34 -17.03
CA LYS A 42 -28.65 7.32 -17.45
C LYS A 42 -28.99 7.39 -18.95
N GLN A 43 -28.80 8.55 -19.59
CA GLN A 43 -29.03 8.70 -21.04
C GLN A 43 -27.92 8.06 -21.90
N ARG A 44 -26.75 7.75 -21.32
CA ARG A 44 -25.67 7.06 -22.05
C ARG A 44 -26.03 5.59 -22.21
N THR A 45 -26.31 5.16 -23.44
CA THR A 45 -26.69 3.77 -23.76
C THR A 45 -25.72 3.07 -24.69
N ASN A 46 -24.68 3.79 -25.13
CA ASN A 46 -23.62 3.36 -26.03
C ASN A 46 -22.53 2.51 -25.34
N ILE A 47 -22.93 1.59 -24.45
CA ILE A 47 -22.02 0.65 -23.78
C ILE A 47 -22.03 -0.69 -24.51
N TYR A 48 -20.84 -1.18 -24.84
CA TYR A 48 -20.65 -2.39 -25.63
C TYR A 48 -19.64 -3.34 -24.98
N LYS A 49 -19.87 -4.64 -25.19
CA LYS A 49 -18.84 -5.67 -25.05
C LYS A 49 -18.10 -5.81 -26.37
N ALA A 50 -16.80 -5.60 -26.36
CA ALA A 50 -15.91 -5.87 -27.47
C ALA A 50 -15.13 -7.17 -27.19
N TRP A 51 -15.59 -8.27 -27.74
CA TRP A 51 -14.94 -9.58 -27.65
C TRP A 51 -13.69 -9.59 -28.52
N PHE A 52 -12.54 -9.85 -27.92
CA PHE A 52 -11.25 -9.76 -28.61
C PHE A 52 -10.83 -11.08 -29.25
N PRO A 53 -10.10 -11.06 -30.38
CA PRO A 53 -9.64 -12.28 -31.06
C PRO A 53 -8.49 -12.97 -30.32
N ASP A 54 -7.68 -12.19 -29.61
CA ASP A 54 -6.54 -12.66 -28.82
C ASP A 54 -6.15 -11.60 -27.77
N LEU A 55 -5.47 -12.04 -26.71
CA LEU A 55 -5.08 -11.18 -25.59
C LEU A 55 -4.12 -10.04 -25.99
N PRO A 56 -3.11 -10.24 -26.86
CA PRO A 56 -2.30 -9.13 -27.38
C PRO A 56 -3.11 -8.03 -28.06
N THR A 57 -4.06 -8.40 -28.91
CA THR A 57 -4.96 -7.47 -29.62
C THR A 57 -5.90 -6.77 -28.65
N ALA A 58 -6.42 -7.49 -27.64
CA ALA A 58 -7.20 -6.91 -26.54
C ALA A 58 -6.43 -5.79 -25.83
N ARG A 59 -5.18 -6.05 -25.47
CA ARG A 59 -4.33 -5.06 -24.78
C ARG A 59 -4.11 -3.83 -25.64
N LYS A 60 -3.85 -3.99 -26.94
CA LYS A 60 -3.72 -2.86 -27.89
C LYS A 60 -5.02 -2.06 -28.02
N ALA A 61 -6.19 -2.71 -27.98
CA ALA A 61 -7.46 -2.00 -28.00
C ALA A 61 -7.74 -1.28 -26.68
N ALA A 62 -7.48 -1.92 -25.53
CA ALA A 62 -7.61 -1.29 -24.21
C ALA A 62 -6.74 -0.03 -24.11
N ILE A 63 -5.57 -0.08 -24.74
CA ILE A 63 -4.66 1.04 -24.94
C ILE A 63 -5.26 2.12 -25.85
N THR A 64 -5.68 1.75 -27.07
CA THR A 64 -6.13 2.69 -28.11
C THR A 64 -7.41 3.41 -27.70
N PHE A 65 -8.32 2.68 -27.07
CA PHE A 65 -9.62 3.15 -26.61
C PHE A 65 -9.62 3.41 -25.09
N HIS A 66 -8.47 3.75 -24.51
CA HIS A 66 -8.33 3.91 -23.06
C HIS A 66 -9.31 4.92 -22.47
N ALA A 67 -9.65 5.99 -23.20
CA ALA A 67 -10.64 6.97 -22.75
C ALA A 67 -12.06 6.40 -22.67
N ASN A 68 -12.38 5.45 -23.55
CA ASN A 68 -13.67 4.77 -23.69
C ASN A 68 -13.79 3.51 -22.81
N LEU A 69 -12.66 2.95 -22.38
CA LEU A 69 -12.59 1.68 -21.65
C LEU A 69 -13.16 1.85 -20.24
N LEU A 70 -14.15 1.03 -19.88
CA LEU A 70 -14.85 1.06 -18.59
C LEU A 70 -14.48 -0.12 -17.68
N GLU A 71 -14.35 -1.31 -18.27
CA GLU A 71 -13.85 -2.52 -17.60
C GLU A 71 -13.07 -3.42 -18.57
N ALA A 72 -12.10 -4.18 -18.06
CA ALA A 72 -11.41 -5.23 -18.82
C ALA A 72 -11.65 -6.62 -18.22
N GLU A 73 -12.27 -7.51 -18.99
CA GLU A 73 -12.63 -8.87 -18.59
C GLU A 73 -11.77 -9.87 -19.38
N TYR A 74 -10.45 -9.80 -19.17
CA TYR A 74 -9.48 -10.57 -19.93
C TYR A 74 -9.71 -12.08 -19.88
N ASP A 75 -10.10 -12.62 -18.71
CA ASP A 75 -10.37 -14.05 -18.54
C ASP A 75 -11.64 -14.51 -19.26
N LYS A 76 -12.57 -13.57 -19.51
CA LYS A 76 -13.82 -13.83 -20.23
C LYS A 76 -13.73 -13.50 -21.72
N GLY A 77 -12.62 -12.91 -22.19
CA GLY A 77 -12.40 -12.65 -23.61
C GLY A 77 -13.00 -11.35 -24.15
N TYR A 78 -13.38 -10.37 -23.30
CA TYR A 78 -13.95 -9.11 -23.77
C TYR A 78 -13.52 -7.87 -22.97
N LEU A 79 -13.69 -6.70 -23.59
CA LEU A 79 -13.59 -5.37 -22.98
C LEU A 79 -14.98 -4.73 -22.91
N VAL A 80 -15.22 -3.90 -21.90
CA VAL A 80 -16.44 -3.09 -21.80
C VAL A 80 -16.08 -1.64 -22.12
N LEU A 81 -16.70 -1.09 -23.15
CA LEU A 81 -16.34 0.22 -23.72
C LEU A 81 -17.59 1.08 -23.96
N GLU A 82 -17.47 2.38 -23.73
CA GLU A 82 -18.41 3.39 -24.23
C GLU A 82 -17.99 3.79 -25.66
N LEU A 83 -18.72 3.35 -26.68
CA LEU A 83 -18.28 3.46 -28.09
C LEU A 83 -19.24 4.25 -28.98
N GLU A 84 -18.68 5.07 -29.85
CA GLU A 84 -19.34 5.68 -30.99
C GLU A 84 -19.29 4.77 -32.23
N ARG A 85 -20.10 5.09 -33.26
CA ARG A 85 -20.27 4.22 -34.45
C ARG A 85 -18.97 3.94 -35.21
N ASP A 86 -18.11 4.94 -35.34
CA ASP A 86 -16.81 4.84 -36.01
C ASP A 86 -15.79 4.04 -35.20
N GLU A 87 -15.83 4.13 -33.87
CA GLU A 87 -15.02 3.34 -32.95
C GLU A 87 -15.37 1.84 -33.02
N ILE A 88 -16.67 1.52 -33.07
CA ILE A 88 -17.15 0.15 -33.34
C ILE A 88 -16.59 -0.37 -34.66
N GLY A 89 -16.69 0.44 -35.73
CA GLY A 89 -16.15 0.09 -37.04
C GLY A 89 -14.65 -0.17 -37.03
N THR A 90 -13.90 0.56 -36.20
CA THR A 90 -12.45 0.36 -36.01
C THR A 90 -12.16 -0.95 -35.31
N LEU A 91 -12.82 -1.25 -34.19
CA LEU A 91 -12.65 -2.52 -33.47
C LEU A 91 -12.97 -3.73 -34.34
N VAL A 92 -14.06 -3.69 -35.10
CA VAL A 92 -14.45 -4.79 -36.01
C VAL A 92 -13.39 -5.05 -37.08
N ARG A 93 -12.73 -4.01 -37.61
CA ARG A 93 -11.62 -4.17 -38.58
C ARG A 93 -10.40 -4.88 -37.98
N PHE A 94 -10.21 -4.77 -36.66
CA PHE A 94 -9.17 -5.49 -35.93
C PHE A 94 -9.65 -6.83 -35.36
N GLY A 95 -10.76 -7.36 -35.88
CA GLY A 95 -11.24 -8.71 -35.55
C GLY A 95 -12.05 -8.82 -34.27
N PHE A 96 -12.46 -7.70 -33.67
CA PHE A 96 -13.37 -7.73 -32.53
C PHE A 96 -14.80 -8.05 -32.97
N ARG A 97 -15.51 -8.84 -32.15
CA ARG A 97 -16.96 -8.92 -32.20
C ARG A 97 -17.53 -7.95 -31.17
N VAL A 98 -18.30 -6.97 -31.61
CA VAL A 98 -18.85 -5.92 -30.74
C VAL A 98 -20.36 -6.10 -30.58
N GLU A 99 -20.82 -6.17 -29.34
CA GLU A 99 -22.23 -6.40 -28.97
C GLU A 99 -22.69 -5.35 -27.97
N ALA A 100 -23.92 -4.88 -28.10
CA ALA A 100 -24.50 -3.98 -27.09
C ALA A 100 -24.54 -4.70 -25.74
N ALA A 101 -24.27 -3.97 -24.66
CA ALA A 101 -24.19 -4.51 -23.30
C ALA A 101 -25.29 -3.90 -22.40
N PRO A 102 -26.58 -4.15 -22.68
CA PRO A 102 -27.69 -3.56 -21.92
C PRO A 102 -27.66 -3.92 -20.43
N GLU A 103 -27.08 -5.07 -20.06
CA GLU A 103 -26.87 -5.47 -18.67
C GLU A 103 -25.93 -4.52 -17.92
N TYR A 104 -24.91 -3.96 -18.58
CA TYR A 104 -24.01 -2.98 -17.96
C TYR A 104 -24.69 -1.61 -17.80
N VAL A 105 -25.53 -1.22 -18.77
CA VAL A 105 -26.39 -0.04 -18.65
C VAL A 105 -27.36 -0.19 -17.47
N GLN A 106 -28.03 -1.35 -17.37
CA GLN A 106 -28.96 -1.64 -16.28
C GLN A 106 -28.24 -1.65 -14.92
N MET A 107 -27.08 -2.31 -14.81
CA MET A 107 -26.28 -2.32 -13.58
C MET A 107 -25.91 -0.91 -13.12
N ARG A 108 -25.48 -0.05 -14.05
CA ARG A 108 -25.19 1.37 -13.75
C ARG A 108 -26.45 2.10 -13.29
N ASP A 109 -27.56 1.96 -14.01
CA ASP A 109 -28.79 2.69 -13.70
C ASP A 109 -29.39 2.26 -12.35
N ASP A 110 -29.32 0.96 -12.03
CA ASP A 110 -29.69 0.42 -10.71
C ASP A 110 -28.79 0.99 -9.60
N PHE A 111 -27.49 1.05 -9.84
CA PHE A 111 -26.54 1.68 -8.91
C PHE A 111 -26.86 3.16 -8.68
N LEU A 112 -27.13 3.93 -9.74
CA LEU A 112 -27.52 5.33 -9.64
C LEU A 112 -28.84 5.51 -8.88
N ASN A 113 -29.82 4.63 -9.11
CA ASN A 113 -31.09 4.62 -8.38
C ASN A 113 -30.87 4.35 -6.88
N GLN A 114 -30.02 3.37 -6.54
CA GLN A 114 -29.70 3.03 -5.15
C GLN A 114 -29.01 4.20 -4.42
N ILE A 115 -28.06 4.89 -5.07
CA ILE A 115 -27.43 6.08 -4.50
C ILE A 115 -28.46 7.20 -4.31
N GLU A 116 -29.35 7.43 -5.27
CA GLU A 116 -30.39 8.46 -5.16
C GLU A 116 -31.35 8.16 -3.99
N GLN A 117 -31.78 6.91 -3.83
CA GLN A 117 -32.61 6.48 -2.70
C GLN A 117 -31.89 6.65 -1.35
N ALA A 118 -30.61 6.25 -1.28
CA ALA A 118 -29.80 6.43 -0.07
C ALA A 118 -29.62 7.91 0.29
N ALA A 119 -29.45 8.79 -0.70
CA ALA A 119 -29.35 10.23 -0.48
C ALA A 119 -30.67 10.83 0.00
N GLN A 120 -31.82 10.38 -0.52
CA GLN A 120 -33.15 10.83 -0.08
C GLN A 120 -33.47 10.36 1.34
N ALA A 121 -33.09 9.13 1.71
CA ALA A 121 -33.29 8.61 3.07
C ALA A 121 -32.48 9.36 4.14
N ARG A 122 -31.42 10.08 3.74
CA ARG A 122 -30.55 10.87 4.63
C ARG A 122 -31.02 12.33 4.81
N GLN A 123 -32.06 12.78 4.11
CA GLN A 123 -32.63 14.13 4.26
C GLN A 123 -33.45 14.21 5.57
N PRO A 124 -33.26 15.24 6.42
CA PRO A 124 -34.00 15.37 7.67
C PRO A 124 -35.46 15.74 7.41
N GLY A 125 -36.32 14.73 7.32
CA GLY A 125 -37.77 14.86 7.10
C GLY A 125 -38.65 13.98 7.99
N ALA A 126 -38.07 13.21 8.91
CA ALA A 126 -38.79 12.49 9.95
C ALA A 126 -38.20 12.87 11.31
N ALA A 127 -39.02 13.44 12.18
CA ALA A 127 -38.62 13.78 13.54
C ALA A 127 -38.23 12.49 14.30
N SER A 128 -36.94 12.32 14.58
CA SER A 128 -36.49 11.51 15.71
C SER A 128 -35.41 12.28 16.46
N THR A 129 -35.78 12.78 17.64
CA THR A 129 -34.88 13.27 18.67
C THR A 129 -34.09 12.11 19.23
N GLU A 130 -32.92 11.82 18.69
CA GLU A 130 -31.87 11.11 19.42
C GLU A 130 -30.48 11.45 18.87
N SER A 131 -29.60 11.76 19.81
CA SER A 131 -28.24 12.25 19.64
C SER A 131 -27.26 11.11 19.37
N THR A 132 -26.20 11.43 18.62
CA THR A 132 -24.88 10.74 18.59
C THR A 132 -24.82 9.32 18.03
N SER A 133 -24.94 9.18 16.70
CA SER A 133 -23.99 8.40 15.89
C SER A 133 -24.12 8.79 14.41
N VAL A 134 -23.14 9.51 13.87
CA VAL A 134 -23.05 9.75 12.42
C VAL A 134 -22.59 8.43 11.79
N GLY A 135 -23.54 7.60 11.38
CA GLY A 135 -23.29 6.33 10.72
C GLY A 135 -22.61 6.52 9.37
N ILE A 136 -21.37 6.01 9.27
CA ILE A 136 -20.53 5.68 8.10
C ILE A 136 -21.03 6.17 6.72
N GLN A 137 -20.25 7.04 6.06
CA GLN A 137 -20.54 7.61 4.73
C GLN A 137 -20.02 6.75 3.58
N SER A 138 -19.78 5.46 3.78
CA SER A 138 -19.21 4.59 2.76
C SER A 138 -19.99 4.67 1.44
N ILE A 139 -19.28 4.73 0.31
CA ILE A 139 -19.88 4.78 -1.03
C ILE A 139 -20.83 3.57 -1.16
N PRO A 140 -22.13 3.74 -1.47
CA PRO A 140 -23.06 2.62 -1.57
C PRO A 140 -22.51 1.51 -2.47
N ASN A 141 -22.62 0.25 -2.05
CA ASN A 141 -22.01 -0.95 -2.68
C ASN A 141 -20.47 -1.01 -2.74
N TYR A 142 -19.78 0.02 -2.26
CA TYR A 142 -18.33 0.13 -2.25
C TYR A 142 -17.84 0.50 -0.84
N SER A 143 -18.36 -0.21 0.16
CA SER A 143 -18.21 0.19 1.56
C SER A 143 -16.78 0.13 2.11
N CYS A 144 -15.87 -0.50 1.38
CA CYS A 144 -14.45 -0.59 1.68
C CYS A 144 -13.66 0.65 1.26
N TYR A 145 -14.24 1.57 0.49
CA TYR A 145 -13.57 2.78 0.06
C TYR A 145 -14.05 3.96 0.88
N GLU A 146 -13.09 4.65 1.49
CA GLU A 146 -13.30 5.90 2.19
C GLU A 146 -13.76 7.00 1.22
N THR A 147 -14.68 7.84 1.66
CA THR A 147 -14.97 9.11 0.97
C THR A 147 -13.79 10.08 1.07
N VAL A 148 -13.85 11.21 0.33
CA VAL A 148 -12.91 12.33 0.50
C VAL A 148 -12.82 12.74 1.97
N GLU A 149 -13.96 12.90 2.64
CA GLU A 149 -14.02 13.32 4.05
C GLU A 149 -13.43 12.26 4.99
N GLU A 150 -13.75 10.99 4.79
CA GLU A 150 -13.20 9.89 5.60
C GLU A 150 -11.68 9.73 5.40
N THR A 151 -11.21 9.91 4.15
CA THR A 151 -9.78 9.93 3.81
C THR A 151 -9.05 11.07 4.54
N PHE A 152 -9.62 12.28 4.51
CA PHE A 152 -9.04 13.45 5.15
C PHE A 152 -9.09 13.37 6.68
N ALA A 153 -10.17 12.85 7.24
CA ALA A 153 -10.29 12.60 8.67
C ALA A 153 -9.24 11.59 9.15
N ALA A 154 -9.00 10.50 8.40
CA ALA A 154 -7.95 9.54 8.72
C ALA A 154 -6.55 10.17 8.69
N ALA A 155 -6.24 10.98 7.67
CA ALA A 155 -4.96 11.67 7.57
C ALA A 155 -4.75 12.71 8.70
N GLN A 156 -5.80 13.47 9.03
CA GLN A 156 -5.77 14.41 10.15
C GLN A 156 -5.61 13.68 11.49
N ALA A 157 -6.25 12.52 11.66
CA ALA A 157 -6.10 11.71 12.85
C ALA A 157 -4.66 11.21 13.02
N PHE A 158 -3.96 10.84 11.95
CA PHE A 158 -2.53 10.50 12.04
C PHE A 158 -1.70 11.68 12.55
N ALA A 159 -1.87 12.86 11.97
CA ALA A 159 -1.13 14.06 12.40
C ALA A 159 -1.46 14.47 13.84
N THR A 160 -2.70 14.24 14.29
CA THR A 160 -3.15 14.58 15.66
C THR A 160 -2.64 13.57 16.69
N ASN A 161 -2.74 12.27 16.39
CA ASN A 161 -2.43 11.20 17.33
C ASN A 161 -0.92 10.84 17.34
N PHE A 162 -0.21 11.10 16.24
CA PHE A 162 1.20 10.79 16.08
C PHE A 162 1.99 12.00 15.57
N PRO A 163 1.98 13.16 16.27
CA PRO A 163 2.58 14.40 15.77
C PRO A 163 4.10 14.34 15.58
N ALA A 164 4.79 13.39 16.24
CA ALA A 164 6.21 13.15 16.03
C ALA A 164 6.49 12.36 14.73
N LEU A 165 5.49 11.68 14.17
CA LEU A 165 5.60 10.80 13.00
C LEU A 165 4.84 11.31 11.78
N ALA A 166 3.85 12.19 11.96
CA ALA A 166 2.93 12.61 10.92
C ALA A 166 2.61 14.11 10.99
N SER A 167 2.48 14.73 9.81
CA SER A 167 2.01 16.11 9.66
C SER A 167 1.09 16.23 8.45
N TRP A 168 0.09 17.11 8.53
CA TRP A 168 -0.94 17.31 7.50
C TRP A 168 -0.78 18.70 6.90
N VAL A 169 -0.08 18.75 5.76
CA VAL A 169 0.44 19.99 5.16
C VAL A 169 -0.50 20.46 4.06
N ASP A 170 -0.95 21.70 4.14
CA ASP A 170 -1.70 22.36 3.08
C ASP A 170 -0.77 22.76 1.93
N VAL A 171 -1.16 22.40 0.70
CA VAL A 171 -0.36 22.62 -0.51
C VAL A 171 -1.12 23.41 -1.58
N GLY A 172 -2.38 23.78 -1.34
CA GLY A 172 -3.21 24.54 -2.28
C GLY A 172 -4.68 24.16 -2.18
N ASP A 173 -5.47 24.56 -3.17
CA ASP A 173 -6.93 24.44 -3.16
C ASP A 173 -7.45 23.68 -4.37
N SER A 174 -8.57 22.97 -4.20
CA SER A 174 -9.36 22.46 -5.32
C SER A 174 -10.02 23.60 -6.11
N TRP A 175 -10.47 23.32 -7.34
CA TRP A 175 -11.08 24.32 -8.20
C TRP A 175 -12.29 24.98 -7.52
N GLN A 176 -13.23 24.22 -6.95
CA GLN A 176 -14.40 24.79 -6.28
C GLN A 176 -13.97 25.72 -5.14
N LYS A 177 -12.96 25.31 -4.37
CA LYS A 177 -12.48 26.09 -3.23
C LYS A 177 -11.81 27.39 -3.67
N SER A 178 -11.00 27.33 -4.72
CA SER A 178 -10.39 28.52 -5.34
C SER A 178 -11.41 29.53 -5.89
N ARG A 179 -12.66 29.08 -6.13
CA ARG A 179 -13.78 29.91 -6.58
C ARG A 179 -14.76 30.30 -5.47
N GLY A 180 -14.51 29.90 -4.22
CA GLY A 180 -15.42 30.15 -3.10
C GLY A 180 -16.75 29.40 -3.20
N LEU A 181 -16.79 28.26 -3.89
CA LEU A 181 -18.01 27.47 -4.15
C LEU A 181 -18.18 26.29 -3.18
N GLY A 182 -17.48 26.30 -2.04
CA GLY A 182 -17.18 25.07 -1.29
C GLY A 182 -16.02 24.33 -1.95
N GLY A 183 -15.71 23.11 -1.54
CA GLY A 183 -14.54 22.35 -2.02
C GLY A 183 -13.53 22.07 -0.90
N TYR A 184 -12.29 21.75 -1.29
CA TYR A 184 -11.32 21.12 -0.40
C TYR A 184 -9.96 21.79 -0.47
N ASP A 185 -9.29 21.92 0.69
CA ASP A 185 -7.83 22.12 0.67
C ASP A 185 -7.21 20.86 0.07
N MET A 186 -6.23 21.03 -0.81
CA MET A 186 -5.31 19.98 -1.18
C MET A 186 -4.22 19.87 -0.13
N ARG A 187 -4.08 18.67 0.44
CA ARG A 187 -3.18 18.43 1.56
C ARG A 187 -2.33 17.18 1.36
N VAL A 188 -1.12 17.23 1.87
CA VAL A 188 -0.16 16.14 1.85
C VAL A 188 0.06 15.62 3.27
N LEU A 189 -0.10 14.31 3.44
CA LEU A 189 0.29 13.60 4.66
C LEU A 189 1.77 13.30 4.57
N LYS A 190 2.58 14.06 5.31
CA LYS A 190 4.00 13.80 5.46
C LYS A 190 4.23 12.89 6.66
N LEU A 191 4.81 11.72 6.40
CA LEU A 191 5.15 10.69 7.37
C LEU A 191 6.67 10.57 7.47
N THR A 192 7.21 10.81 8.66
CA THR A 192 8.62 10.61 9.01
C THR A 192 8.80 10.76 10.51
N ASN A 193 9.79 10.09 11.11
CA ASN A 193 10.18 10.37 12.49
C ASN A 193 10.94 11.71 12.56
N SER A 194 10.28 12.74 13.08
CA SER A 194 10.82 14.09 13.25
C SER A 194 11.98 14.18 14.25
N ALA A 195 12.17 13.18 15.12
CA ALA A 195 13.30 13.15 16.05
C ALA A 195 14.64 12.83 15.35
N THR A 196 14.60 12.13 14.21
CA THR A 196 15.80 11.83 13.43
C THR A 196 16.11 13.00 12.49
N ALA A 197 17.14 13.76 12.85
CA ALA A 197 17.56 14.96 12.12
C ALA A 197 18.28 14.63 10.79
N GLY A 198 18.36 15.65 9.92
CA GLY A 198 19.10 15.59 8.65
C GLY A 198 18.21 15.52 7.42
N SER A 199 18.83 15.68 6.24
CA SER A 199 18.13 15.52 4.97
C SER A 199 17.85 14.05 4.70
N LYS A 200 16.58 13.73 4.43
CA LYS A 200 16.10 12.39 4.18
C LYS A 200 15.62 12.24 2.73
N PRO A 201 15.91 11.11 2.05
CA PRO A 201 15.26 10.71 0.81
C PRO A 201 13.74 10.79 0.89
N LYS A 202 13.08 11.19 -0.20
CA LYS A 202 11.64 11.45 -0.22
C LYS A 202 10.90 10.58 -1.21
N LEU A 203 9.91 9.84 -0.75
CA LEU A 203 8.93 9.18 -1.59
C LEU A 203 7.70 10.08 -1.66
N PHE A 204 7.31 10.50 -2.86
CA PHE A 204 6.05 11.20 -3.07
C PHE A 204 5.08 10.28 -3.82
N ILE A 205 3.86 10.19 -3.33
CA ILE A 205 2.78 9.44 -3.96
C ILE A 205 1.57 10.34 -4.05
N ASN A 206 1.01 10.51 -5.25
CA ASN A 206 -0.32 11.07 -5.41
C ASN A 206 -1.30 10.00 -5.90
N SER A 207 -2.56 10.15 -5.53
CA SER A 207 -3.65 9.27 -5.96
C SER A 207 -4.92 10.06 -6.26
N ALA A 208 -5.88 9.40 -6.90
CA ALA A 208 -7.19 9.96 -7.24
C ALA A 208 -7.11 11.27 -8.01
N ILE A 209 -6.13 11.40 -8.94
CA ILE A 209 -6.07 12.52 -9.88
C ILE A 209 -7.21 12.42 -10.92
N HIS A 210 -7.59 11.19 -11.30
CA HIS A 210 -8.87 10.92 -11.93
C HIS A 210 -9.89 10.43 -10.89
N ALA A 211 -11.04 11.08 -10.86
CA ALA A 211 -11.99 10.92 -9.76
C ALA A 211 -12.61 9.52 -9.64
N ARG A 212 -12.95 8.90 -10.77
CA ARG A 212 -13.61 7.57 -10.84
C ARG A 212 -12.73 6.40 -10.42
N GLU A 213 -11.43 6.60 -10.24
CA GLU A 213 -10.45 5.53 -9.98
C GLU A 213 -10.45 5.17 -8.48
N TYR A 214 -11.40 4.32 -8.07
CA TYR A 214 -11.73 4.12 -6.65
C TYR A 214 -10.62 3.50 -5.81
N THR A 215 -9.85 2.61 -6.39
CA THR A 215 -8.83 1.79 -5.70
C THR A 215 -7.60 2.56 -5.26
N THR A 216 -7.38 3.76 -5.82
CA THR A 216 -6.12 4.51 -5.71
C THR A 216 -5.89 5.08 -4.31
N ALA A 217 -6.73 6.01 -3.86
CA ALA A 217 -6.60 6.66 -2.55
C ALA A 217 -6.65 5.68 -1.36
N PRO A 218 -7.54 4.67 -1.34
CA PRO A 218 -7.56 3.66 -0.29
C PRO A 218 -6.26 2.85 -0.20
N LEU A 219 -5.64 2.49 -1.33
CA LEU A 219 -4.35 1.76 -1.30
C LEU A 219 -3.24 2.62 -0.68
N VAL A 220 -3.18 3.91 -1.04
CA VAL A 220 -2.18 4.84 -0.51
C VAL A 220 -2.43 5.10 0.98
N LEU A 221 -3.69 5.16 1.42
CA LEU A 221 -4.05 5.27 2.83
C LEU A 221 -3.68 4.00 3.64
N GLU A 222 -3.84 2.81 3.05
CA GLU A 222 -3.38 1.55 3.66
C GLU A 222 -1.85 1.51 3.82
N PHE A 223 -1.11 2.09 2.88
CA PHE A 223 0.34 2.26 3.03
C PHE A 223 0.69 3.20 4.18
N ALA A 224 -0.06 4.31 4.36
CA ALA A 224 0.09 5.18 5.53
C ALA A 224 -0.19 4.42 6.84
N ARG A 225 -1.26 3.62 6.89
CA ARG A 225 -1.61 2.75 8.04
C ARG A 225 -0.47 1.79 8.37
N TRP A 226 0.11 1.15 7.37
CA TRP A 226 1.23 0.21 7.56
C TRP A 226 2.46 0.90 8.17
N LEU A 227 2.82 2.09 7.70
CA LEU A 227 3.96 2.85 8.23
C LEU A 227 3.72 3.30 9.67
N VAL A 228 2.59 3.96 9.95
CA VAL A 228 2.31 4.56 11.26
C VAL A 228 2.08 3.49 12.33
N ASN A 229 1.28 2.46 12.04
CA ASN A 229 1.01 1.39 13.00
C ASN A 229 2.19 0.41 13.12
N GLY A 230 3.02 0.31 12.08
CA GLY A 230 4.23 -0.50 12.06
C GLY A 230 5.41 0.16 12.78
N TYR A 231 5.39 1.46 13.04
CA TYR A 231 6.52 2.13 13.70
C TYR A 231 6.72 1.59 15.13
N GLY A 232 7.92 1.07 15.42
CA GLY A 232 8.30 0.43 16.69
C GLY A 232 7.89 -1.04 16.83
N SER A 233 7.10 -1.59 15.89
CA SER A 233 6.60 -2.98 15.91
C SER A 233 7.02 -3.79 14.67
N ASN A 234 7.22 -3.13 13.53
CA ASN A 234 7.80 -3.64 12.31
C ASN A 234 9.12 -2.92 12.03
N ALA A 235 10.22 -3.67 11.91
CA ALA A 235 11.55 -3.09 11.75
C ALA A 235 11.71 -2.32 10.42
N ASP A 236 11.09 -2.80 9.33
CA ASP A 236 11.10 -2.11 8.05
C ASP A 236 10.37 -0.77 8.10
N ALA A 237 9.14 -0.76 8.61
CA ALA A 237 8.37 0.48 8.79
C ALA A 237 9.14 1.49 9.67
N THR A 238 9.79 0.99 10.72
CA THR A 238 10.55 1.82 11.66
C THR A 238 11.74 2.50 10.98
N TRP A 239 12.62 1.75 10.33
CA TRP A 239 13.79 2.37 9.71
C TRP A 239 13.43 3.25 8.51
N ILE A 240 12.37 2.90 7.76
CA ILE A 240 11.86 3.76 6.68
C ILE A 240 11.46 5.11 7.26
N MET A 241 10.67 5.14 8.35
CA MET A 241 10.24 6.37 8.99
C MET A 241 11.41 7.14 9.61
N ASP A 242 12.41 6.45 10.14
CA ASP A 242 13.61 7.08 10.72
C ASP A 242 14.48 7.75 9.66
N HIS A 243 14.65 7.12 8.49
CA HIS A 243 15.65 7.55 7.51
C HIS A 243 15.09 8.16 6.24
N HIS A 244 13.80 8.04 5.96
CA HIS A 244 13.12 8.59 4.78
C HIS A 244 11.94 9.50 5.17
N GLU A 245 11.45 10.29 4.21
CA GLU A 245 10.17 10.98 4.28
C GLU A 245 9.21 10.38 3.24
N VAL A 246 7.98 10.09 3.67
CA VAL A 246 6.91 9.62 2.78
C VAL A 246 5.83 10.70 2.72
N HIS A 247 5.54 11.18 1.53
CA HIS A 247 4.64 12.30 1.25
C HIS A 247 3.46 11.78 0.43
N LEU A 248 2.25 11.86 0.97
CA LEU A 248 1.06 11.26 0.36
C LEU A 248 0.00 12.33 0.06
N LEU A 249 -0.21 12.64 -1.22
CA LEU A 249 -1.36 13.43 -1.69
C LEU A 249 -2.51 12.46 -2.00
N LEU A 250 -3.32 12.18 -0.99
CA LEU A 250 -4.33 11.12 -1.03
C LEU A 250 -5.46 11.42 -2.03
N GLN A 251 -5.88 12.69 -2.14
CA GLN A 251 -6.94 13.13 -3.07
C GLN A 251 -6.39 14.29 -3.91
N ALA A 252 -5.87 13.99 -5.10
CA ALA A 252 -5.40 15.04 -6.02
C ALA A 252 -6.56 15.76 -6.75
N ASN A 253 -7.75 15.14 -6.81
CA ASN A 253 -8.96 15.70 -7.42
C ASN A 253 -10.18 15.51 -6.50
N PRO A 254 -10.22 16.16 -5.32
CA PRO A 254 -11.28 15.91 -4.34
C PRO A 254 -12.66 16.35 -4.84
N ASP A 255 -12.77 17.47 -5.57
CA ASP A 255 -14.05 17.93 -6.13
C ASP A 255 -14.63 16.93 -7.13
N GLY A 256 -13.78 16.43 -8.04
CA GLY A 256 -14.17 15.40 -9.00
C GLY A 256 -14.54 14.11 -8.27
N ARG A 257 -13.78 13.72 -7.24
CA ARG A 257 -14.05 12.52 -6.44
C ARG A 257 -15.44 12.55 -5.82
N LYS A 258 -15.93 13.71 -5.36
CA LYS A 258 -17.33 13.86 -4.88
C LYS A 258 -18.37 13.57 -5.96
N LYS A 259 -18.09 13.90 -7.22
CA LYS A 259 -18.97 13.52 -8.34
C LYS A 259 -18.97 12.01 -8.56
N ALA A 260 -17.80 11.38 -8.48
CA ALA A 260 -17.67 9.94 -8.59
C ALA A 260 -18.38 9.20 -7.45
N GLU A 261 -18.17 9.58 -6.19
CA GLU A 261 -18.88 9.05 -5.01
C GLU A 261 -20.40 9.13 -5.13
N GLY A 262 -20.90 10.11 -5.89
CA GLY A 262 -22.31 10.26 -6.25
C GLY A 262 -22.83 9.28 -7.30
N GLY A 263 -21.98 8.36 -7.79
CA GLY A 263 -22.27 7.28 -8.73
C GLY A 263 -21.86 7.54 -10.18
N LEU A 264 -21.35 8.74 -10.50
CA LEU A 264 -21.02 9.14 -11.87
C LEU A 264 -19.65 8.61 -12.27
N SER A 265 -19.46 8.19 -13.53
CA SER A 265 -18.14 7.84 -14.08
C SER A 265 -17.27 9.08 -14.34
N TRP A 266 -17.16 9.98 -13.36
CA TRP A 266 -16.50 11.27 -13.45
C TRP A 266 -14.97 11.12 -13.43
N ARG A 267 -14.28 11.68 -14.42
CA ARG A 267 -12.81 11.61 -14.52
C ARG A 267 -12.12 12.91 -14.10
N LYS A 268 -12.54 14.02 -14.71
CA LYS A 268 -11.86 15.33 -14.70
C LYS A 268 -12.05 16.08 -13.37
N ASN A 269 -11.46 17.27 -13.22
CA ASN A 269 -11.90 18.19 -12.16
C ASN A 269 -13.33 18.71 -12.43
N THR A 270 -13.83 19.66 -11.64
CA THR A 270 -15.24 20.13 -11.78
C THR A 270 -15.39 21.51 -12.41
N ASN A 271 -14.34 22.03 -13.04
CA ASN A 271 -14.30 23.38 -13.60
C ASN A 271 -15.46 23.62 -14.58
N THR A 272 -16.41 24.48 -14.18
CA THR A 272 -17.67 24.72 -14.89
C THR A 272 -17.51 25.59 -16.14
N ALA A 273 -16.33 26.18 -16.35
CA ALA A 273 -16.04 26.95 -17.56
C ALA A 273 -15.84 26.07 -18.80
N TYR A 274 -15.64 24.77 -18.64
CA TYR A 274 -15.33 23.84 -19.74
C TYR A 274 -16.51 22.90 -19.98
N CYS A 275 -16.91 22.69 -21.24
CA CYS A 275 -18.06 21.87 -21.63
C CYS A 275 -19.42 22.24 -20.98
N GLY A 276 -19.58 23.48 -20.53
CA GLY A 276 -20.83 23.97 -19.95
C GLY A 276 -21.06 23.53 -18.49
N ALA A 277 -21.64 24.44 -17.71
CA ALA A 277 -21.73 24.29 -16.27
C ALA A 277 -22.57 23.09 -15.80
N THR A 278 -23.46 22.54 -16.61
CA THR A 278 -24.38 21.44 -16.23
C THR A 278 -24.01 20.09 -16.87
N SER A 279 -22.84 19.98 -17.51
CA SER A 279 -22.43 18.77 -18.23
C SER A 279 -21.63 17.80 -17.36
N ASN A 280 -21.88 16.50 -17.49
CA ASN A 280 -21.04 15.41 -16.96
C ASN A 280 -19.62 15.41 -17.56
N ASN A 281 -19.41 16.13 -18.66
CA ASN A 281 -18.12 16.20 -19.35
C ASN A 281 -17.36 17.51 -19.04
N ARG A 282 -17.81 18.32 -18.06
CA ARG A 282 -17.10 19.54 -17.67
C ARG A 282 -15.78 19.25 -16.95
N GLY A 283 -14.95 20.27 -16.82
CA GLY A 283 -13.60 20.16 -16.22
C GLY A 283 -12.49 19.86 -17.23
N ALA A 284 -11.26 19.86 -16.74
CA ALA A 284 -10.05 19.47 -17.47
C ALA A 284 -9.46 18.17 -16.87
N ASP A 285 -8.82 17.38 -17.73
CA ASP A 285 -8.04 16.22 -17.31
C ASP A 285 -6.76 16.72 -16.65
N LEU A 286 -6.68 16.56 -15.32
CA LEU A 286 -5.56 17.03 -14.52
C LEU A 286 -4.24 16.35 -14.95
N ASN A 287 -4.28 15.09 -15.39
CA ASN A 287 -3.10 14.38 -15.87
C ASN A 287 -2.82 14.62 -17.37
N ARG A 288 -3.37 15.70 -17.94
CA ARG A 288 -2.96 16.30 -19.23
C ARG A 288 -2.62 17.79 -19.11
N ASN A 289 -2.69 18.35 -17.91
CA ASN A 289 -2.59 19.78 -17.68
C ASN A 289 -1.22 20.20 -17.13
N PHE A 290 -0.30 19.29 -16.82
CA PHE A 290 1.01 19.64 -16.25
C PHE A 290 1.85 20.48 -17.21
N THR A 291 2.68 21.36 -16.64
CA THR A 291 3.47 22.33 -17.41
C THR A 291 4.53 21.70 -18.30
N PHE A 292 5.15 20.62 -17.85
CA PHE A 292 6.16 19.92 -18.63
C PHE A 292 5.52 19.12 -19.77
N GLY A 293 5.97 19.38 -21.01
CA GLY A 293 5.53 18.65 -22.19
C GLY A 293 4.07 18.88 -22.59
N TRP A 294 3.37 19.89 -22.04
CA TRP A 294 1.97 20.17 -22.37
C TRP A 294 1.75 20.32 -23.89
N ASN A 295 0.82 19.54 -24.44
CA ASN A 295 0.48 19.52 -25.88
C ASN A 295 1.68 19.30 -26.83
N VAL A 296 2.78 18.71 -26.35
CA VAL A 296 3.99 18.47 -27.17
C VAL A 296 3.73 17.49 -28.32
N THR A 297 2.68 16.67 -28.21
CA THR A 297 2.28 15.71 -29.24
C THR A 297 1.40 16.32 -30.34
N GLY A 298 1.09 17.63 -30.28
CA GLY A 298 0.24 18.28 -31.27
C GLY A 298 -1.21 17.79 -31.27
N GLY A 299 -1.74 17.45 -30.09
CA GLY A 299 -3.12 16.97 -29.92
C GLY A 299 -3.32 15.47 -30.10
N GLN A 300 -2.25 14.66 -30.16
CA GLN A 300 -2.36 13.20 -30.23
C GLN A 300 -2.46 12.55 -28.85
N GLY A 301 -1.86 13.15 -27.81
CA GLY A 301 -1.86 12.60 -26.45
C GLY A 301 -2.86 13.22 -25.48
N SER A 302 -3.51 14.30 -25.91
CA SER A 302 -4.62 14.93 -25.21
C SER A 302 -5.52 15.66 -26.21
N SER A 303 -6.70 16.08 -25.77
CA SER A 303 -7.67 16.78 -26.63
C SER A 303 -7.73 18.28 -26.34
N GLY A 304 -7.96 19.06 -27.40
CA GLY A 304 -8.23 20.50 -27.31
C GLY A 304 -9.73 20.82 -27.17
N ASN A 305 -10.60 19.83 -27.31
CA ASN A 305 -12.04 19.99 -27.16
C ASN A 305 -12.40 19.92 -25.67
N ALA A 306 -13.04 20.98 -25.16
CA ALA A 306 -13.42 21.11 -23.74
C ALA A 306 -14.33 19.97 -23.24
N CYS A 307 -15.11 19.34 -24.13
CA CYS A 307 -16.01 18.24 -23.80
C CYS A 307 -15.38 16.84 -23.84
N ASP A 308 -14.12 16.75 -24.25
CA ASP A 308 -13.39 15.50 -24.31
C ASP A 308 -12.96 15.03 -22.92
N ALA A 309 -12.91 13.72 -22.70
CA ALA A 309 -12.44 13.11 -21.45
C ALA A 309 -10.96 13.42 -21.17
N THR A 310 -10.18 13.71 -22.21
CA THR A 310 -8.74 14.03 -22.15
C THR A 310 -8.45 15.52 -22.40
N TYR A 311 -9.43 16.40 -22.17
CA TYR A 311 -9.26 17.84 -22.36
C TYR A 311 -8.12 18.39 -21.51
N ARG A 312 -7.05 18.87 -22.15
CA ARG A 312 -5.80 19.32 -21.50
C ARG A 312 -5.88 20.68 -20.78
N GLY A 313 -7.04 21.32 -20.77
CA GLY A 313 -7.19 22.72 -20.34
C GLY A 313 -6.82 23.73 -21.43
N PRO A 314 -7.10 25.02 -21.22
CA PRO A 314 -6.81 26.08 -22.18
C PRO A 314 -5.32 26.42 -22.28
N THR A 315 -4.56 26.24 -21.19
CA THR A 315 -3.12 26.47 -21.10
C THR A 315 -2.48 25.47 -20.16
N ALA A 316 -1.17 25.29 -20.29
CA ALA A 316 -0.39 24.48 -19.37
C ALA A 316 -0.51 25.01 -17.92
N GLY A 317 -0.77 24.12 -16.97
CA GLY A 317 -0.95 24.43 -15.56
C GLY A 317 -2.15 25.34 -15.27
N SER A 318 -3.20 25.29 -16.08
CA SER A 318 -4.40 26.13 -15.90
C SER A 318 -5.20 25.78 -14.65
N GLU A 319 -5.17 24.52 -14.20
CA GLU A 319 -5.99 24.06 -13.09
C GLU A 319 -5.28 24.24 -11.75
N PRO A 320 -5.96 24.76 -10.71
CA PRO A 320 -5.34 25.03 -9.41
C PRO A 320 -4.82 23.76 -8.74
N GLU A 321 -5.46 22.62 -8.98
CA GLU A 321 -4.99 21.33 -8.45
C GLU A 321 -3.62 20.94 -9.01
N VAL A 322 -3.42 21.15 -10.30
CA VAL A 322 -2.15 20.88 -11.00
C VAL A 322 -1.09 21.88 -10.55
N GLN A 323 -1.46 23.16 -10.36
CA GLN A 323 -0.54 24.17 -9.84
C GLN A 323 -0.02 23.79 -8.44
N ALA A 324 -0.91 23.37 -7.54
CA ALA A 324 -0.56 22.91 -6.20
C ALA A 324 0.38 21.69 -6.26
N LEU A 325 0.02 20.66 -7.03
CA LEU A 325 0.79 19.43 -7.12
C LEU A 325 2.21 19.66 -7.68
N GLN A 326 2.33 20.35 -8.83
CA GLN A 326 3.64 20.57 -9.44
C GLN A 326 4.52 21.52 -8.61
N ALA A 327 3.93 22.50 -7.93
CA ALA A 327 4.66 23.36 -7.00
C ALA A 327 5.20 22.55 -5.82
N TYR A 328 4.40 21.62 -5.29
CA TYR A 328 4.82 20.74 -4.22
C TYR A 328 5.99 19.82 -4.64
N VAL A 329 5.89 19.18 -5.81
CA VAL A 329 6.97 18.34 -6.38
C VAL A 329 8.28 19.12 -6.46
N ARG A 330 8.25 20.34 -7.03
CA ARG A 330 9.43 21.23 -7.11
C ARG A 330 9.96 21.67 -5.75
N SER A 331 9.10 21.74 -4.73
CA SER A 331 9.51 22.14 -3.38
C SER A 331 10.29 21.06 -2.63
N ILE A 332 10.06 19.78 -2.96
CA ILE A 332 10.62 18.65 -2.21
C ILE A 332 11.79 17.96 -2.93
N PHE A 333 11.86 18.08 -4.25
CA PHE A 333 12.90 17.49 -5.09
C PHE A 333 13.75 18.56 -5.80
N PRO A 334 15.09 18.49 -5.69
CA PRO A 334 15.96 19.32 -6.51
C PRO A 334 16.08 18.74 -7.93
N ASP A 335 16.25 19.60 -8.93
CA ASP A 335 16.75 19.18 -10.24
C ASP A 335 18.24 18.80 -10.11
N ARG A 336 18.58 17.57 -10.50
CA ARG A 336 19.97 17.08 -10.54
C ARG A 336 20.46 16.77 -11.95
N ARG A 337 19.65 17.01 -12.99
CA ARG A 337 20.02 16.74 -14.38
C ARG A 337 20.87 17.88 -14.96
N GLY A 338 21.42 17.64 -16.14
CA GLY A 338 21.97 18.70 -16.98
C GLY A 338 20.86 19.50 -17.69
N PRO A 339 21.21 20.62 -18.36
CA PRO A 339 20.24 21.52 -18.96
C PRO A 339 19.46 20.92 -20.14
N ASN A 340 19.92 19.81 -20.73
CA ASN A 340 19.27 19.19 -21.87
C ASN A 340 18.29 18.09 -21.44
N GLN A 341 17.24 17.86 -22.22
CA GLN A 341 16.30 16.76 -21.99
C GLN A 341 16.98 15.37 -22.11
N SER A 342 18.08 15.28 -22.86
CA SER A 342 18.88 14.06 -23.00
C SER A 342 19.83 13.81 -21.83
N ASP A 343 19.96 14.75 -20.89
CA ASP A 343 20.90 14.61 -19.77
C ASP A 343 20.27 13.73 -18.69
N ALA A 344 20.94 12.62 -18.38
CA ALA A 344 20.53 11.73 -17.31
C ALA A 344 20.75 12.40 -15.95
N ALA A 345 19.85 12.12 -15.01
CA ALA A 345 20.12 12.41 -13.61
C ALA A 345 21.27 11.50 -13.13
N PRO A 346 22.15 11.97 -12.23
CA PRO A 346 23.17 11.15 -11.59
C PRO A 346 22.57 9.86 -11.00
N ALA A 347 23.33 8.75 -11.03
CA ALA A 347 22.85 7.46 -10.53
C ALA A 347 22.48 7.48 -9.04
N ASP A 348 23.10 8.38 -8.26
CA ASP A 348 22.81 8.62 -6.84
C ASP A 348 21.65 9.61 -6.61
N THR A 349 20.88 9.96 -7.65
CA THR A 349 19.71 10.82 -7.52
C THR A 349 18.68 10.15 -6.63
N SER A 350 18.37 10.79 -5.50
CA SER A 350 17.40 10.32 -4.53
C SER A 350 16.01 10.87 -4.83
N GLY A 351 15.00 10.05 -4.61
CA GLY A 351 13.60 10.44 -4.74
C GLY A 351 12.83 9.58 -5.72
N ILE A 352 11.58 9.28 -5.38
CA ILE A 352 10.64 8.57 -6.25
C ILE A 352 9.32 9.34 -6.23
N HIS A 353 8.71 9.53 -7.40
CA HIS A 353 7.34 9.97 -7.55
C HIS A 353 6.48 8.83 -8.12
N LEU A 354 5.42 8.44 -7.41
CA LEU A 354 4.43 7.48 -7.89
C LEU A 354 3.07 8.18 -8.11
N ASP A 355 2.53 8.09 -9.32
CA ASP A 355 1.15 8.48 -9.62
C ASP A 355 0.28 7.21 -9.69
N ILE A 356 -0.63 7.04 -8.73
CA ILE A 356 -1.43 5.83 -8.61
C ILE A 356 -2.79 6.04 -9.28
N HIS A 357 -3.00 5.27 -10.35
CA HIS A 357 -4.16 5.27 -11.21
C HIS A 357 -4.93 3.94 -11.16
N SER A 358 -6.13 3.91 -11.72
CA SER A 358 -6.80 2.69 -12.13
C SER A 358 -7.51 2.86 -13.47
N TYR A 359 -7.48 1.89 -14.38
CA TYR A 359 -7.01 0.53 -14.24
C TYR A 359 -6.28 0.09 -15.50
N SER A 360 -5.65 -1.10 -15.44
CA SER A 360 -5.16 -1.92 -16.57
C SER A 360 -4.12 -2.95 -16.13
N GLN A 361 -3.72 -2.97 -14.86
CA GLN A 361 -2.66 -3.82 -14.32
C GLN A 361 -1.29 -3.52 -14.96
N LEU A 362 -0.87 -2.25 -14.88
CA LEU A 362 0.37 -1.77 -15.50
C LEU A 362 1.28 -1.07 -14.49
N VAL A 363 2.59 -1.16 -14.76
CA VAL A 363 3.61 -0.29 -14.16
C VAL A 363 4.31 0.44 -15.30
N LEU A 364 4.18 1.76 -15.31
CA LEU A 364 4.61 2.62 -16.41
C LEU A 364 5.75 3.53 -15.98
N TRP A 365 6.68 3.81 -16.89
CA TRP A 365 7.74 4.80 -16.69
C TRP A 365 7.92 5.70 -17.93
N PRO A 366 8.51 6.90 -17.78
CA PRO A 366 8.74 7.81 -18.88
C PRO A 366 9.53 7.21 -20.06
N TRP A 367 9.27 7.64 -21.29
CA TRP A 367 8.37 8.74 -21.67
C TRP A 367 6.99 8.27 -22.12
N GLY A 368 5.98 9.12 -21.92
CA GLY A 368 4.67 9.00 -22.55
C GLY A 368 4.59 9.53 -23.98
N THR A 369 5.57 10.33 -24.42
CA THR A 369 5.51 11.09 -25.68
C THR A 369 6.27 10.46 -26.85
N THR A 370 7.25 9.60 -26.58
CA THR A 370 8.16 9.02 -27.58
C THR A 370 8.62 7.64 -27.16
N SER A 371 8.87 6.76 -28.13
CA SER A 371 9.46 5.43 -27.93
C SER A 371 10.96 5.45 -27.68
N THR A 372 11.61 6.62 -27.83
CA THR A 372 13.01 6.77 -27.41
C THR A 372 13.08 6.58 -25.89
N PRO A 373 13.98 5.72 -25.38
CA PRO A 373 14.14 5.57 -23.94
C PRO A 373 14.52 6.88 -23.26
N ALA A 374 14.04 7.06 -22.03
CA ALA A 374 14.51 8.11 -21.13
C ALA A 374 16.04 8.01 -20.90
N PRO A 375 16.73 9.14 -20.60
CA PRO A 375 18.17 9.11 -20.28
C PRO A 375 18.56 8.12 -19.17
N ASN A 376 17.73 7.95 -18.15
CA ASN A 376 17.88 6.96 -17.08
C ASN A 376 17.12 5.64 -17.38
N GLY A 377 16.77 5.40 -18.64
CA GLY A 377 15.77 4.41 -19.08
C GLY A 377 16.06 2.99 -18.62
N THR A 378 17.32 2.54 -18.66
CA THR A 378 17.70 1.21 -18.17
C THR A 378 17.36 1.05 -16.69
N ALA A 379 17.77 2.00 -15.85
CA ALA A 379 17.51 1.94 -14.41
C ALA A 379 16.01 2.09 -14.11
N LEU A 380 15.30 2.94 -14.88
CA LEU A 380 13.85 3.07 -14.77
C LEU A 380 13.13 1.74 -15.08
N GLN A 381 13.55 1.05 -16.14
CA GLN A 381 13.02 -0.25 -16.54
C GLN A 381 13.30 -1.32 -15.46
N THR A 382 14.53 -1.41 -14.94
CA THR A 382 14.89 -2.36 -13.88
C THR A 382 13.99 -2.20 -12.66
N LEU A 383 13.81 -0.97 -12.17
CA LEU A 383 12.92 -0.68 -11.04
C LEU A 383 11.44 -0.90 -11.39
N GLY A 384 11.00 -0.56 -12.61
CA GLY A 384 9.64 -0.85 -13.08
C GLY A 384 9.32 -2.35 -13.06
N ARG A 385 10.29 -3.19 -13.43
CA ARG A 385 10.16 -4.66 -13.36
C ARG A 385 10.19 -5.21 -11.94
N ARG A 386 10.94 -4.60 -11.02
CA ARG A 386 10.88 -4.94 -9.58
C ARG A 386 9.48 -4.64 -9.02
N PHE A 387 8.94 -3.46 -9.30
CA PHE A 387 7.57 -3.12 -8.88
C PHE A 387 6.54 -4.10 -9.44
N ALA A 388 6.63 -4.38 -10.74
CA ALA A 388 5.74 -5.28 -11.44
C ALA A 388 5.85 -6.75 -10.97
N TRP A 389 6.93 -7.15 -10.29
CA TRP A 389 7.07 -8.50 -9.75
C TRP A 389 6.09 -8.75 -8.60
N PHE A 390 5.86 -7.76 -7.74
CA PHE A 390 4.97 -7.90 -6.59
C PHE A 390 3.50 -8.08 -6.96
N ASN A 391 3.05 -7.33 -7.97
CA ASN A 391 1.64 -7.29 -8.38
C ASN A 391 1.35 -8.07 -9.66
N ASN A 392 2.37 -8.64 -10.31
CA ASN A 392 2.29 -9.31 -11.60
C ASN A 392 1.70 -8.43 -12.72
N TYR A 393 1.91 -7.12 -12.64
CA TYR A 393 1.45 -6.17 -13.66
C TYR A 393 2.40 -6.15 -14.84
N THR A 394 1.95 -5.63 -15.99
CA THR A 394 2.85 -5.50 -17.15
C THR A 394 3.73 -4.25 -16.98
N PRO A 395 5.06 -4.40 -16.90
CA PRO A 395 5.98 -3.27 -16.86
C PRO A 395 6.21 -2.74 -18.29
N GLN A 396 6.06 -1.44 -18.54
CA GLN A 396 6.39 -0.87 -19.85
C GLN A 396 6.68 0.64 -19.81
N GLN A 397 7.35 1.15 -20.85
CA GLN A 397 7.41 2.59 -21.06
C GLN A 397 6.01 3.14 -21.38
N SER A 398 5.65 4.32 -20.86
CA SER A 398 4.30 4.88 -20.92
C SER A 398 3.76 5.01 -22.36
N ILE A 399 4.59 5.41 -23.33
CA ILE A 399 4.23 5.46 -24.76
C ILE A 399 3.74 4.12 -25.34
N GLY A 400 4.10 3.00 -24.70
CA GLY A 400 3.62 1.67 -25.07
C GLY A 400 2.12 1.48 -24.84
N LEU A 401 1.49 2.39 -24.08
CA LEU A 401 0.07 2.67 -24.19
C LEU A 401 -0.18 3.46 -25.49
N TYR A 402 -0.40 4.76 -25.37
CA TYR A 402 -0.63 5.70 -26.43
C TYR A 402 0.18 6.96 -26.12
N PRO A 403 0.41 7.86 -27.08
CA PRO A 403 1.03 9.13 -26.79
C PRO A 403 0.30 9.83 -25.64
N THR A 404 1.01 10.29 -24.63
CA THR A 404 0.47 11.13 -23.57
C THR A 404 1.35 12.36 -23.41
N ASP A 405 0.75 13.47 -23.01
CA ASP A 405 1.46 14.72 -22.75
C ASP A 405 0.86 15.49 -21.59
N GLY A 406 1.63 16.42 -21.01
CA GLY A 406 1.19 17.18 -19.84
C GLY A 406 0.85 16.30 -18.63
N THR A 407 1.60 15.22 -18.41
CA THR A 407 1.40 14.26 -17.32
C THR A 407 2.26 14.57 -16.08
N SER A 408 1.87 14.03 -14.93
CA SER A 408 2.52 14.24 -13.63
C SER A 408 3.99 13.76 -13.58
N ASP A 409 4.28 12.65 -14.25
CA ASP A 409 5.63 12.08 -14.40
C ASP A 409 6.56 12.98 -15.21
N GLY A 410 6.01 13.83 -16.08
CA GLY A 410 6.74 14.82 -16.85
C GLY A 410 7.45 15.86 -15.98
N VAL A 411 6.78 16.41 -14.96
CA VAL A 411 7.43 17.35 -14.03
C VAL A 411 8.45 16.62 -13.15
N SER A 412 8.15 15.44 -12.64
CA SER A 412 9.09 14.75 -11.74
C SER A 412 10.32 14.22 -12.45
N TYR A 413 10.16 13.46 -13.53
CA TYR A 413 11.29 12.92 -14.27
C TYR A 413 11.82 13.90 -15.29
N GLY A 414 10.93 14.44 -16.13
CA GLY A 414 11.34 15.25 -17.27
C GLY A 414 11.91 16.61 -16.93
N GLU A 415 11.45 17.22 -15.83
CA GLU A 415 12.00 18.48 -15.33
C GLU A 415 13.08 18.24 -14.26
N LEU A 416 12.89 17.32 -13.31
CA LEU A 416 13.77 17.21 -12.13
C LEU A 416 14.69 15.97 -12.13
N GLY A 417 14.46 14.99 -13.01
CA GLY A 417 15.21 13.73 -13.04
C GLY A 417 14.93 12.78 -11.88
N VAL A 418 13.81 12.97 -11.19
CA VAL A 418 13.35 12.08 -10.12
C VAL A 418 12.74 10.83 -10.76
N ALA A 419 13.04 9.64 -10.22
CA ALA A 419 12.46 8.41 -10.73
C ALA A 419 10.92 8.46 -10.60
N ALA A 420 10.21 8.45 -11.73
CA ALA A 420 8.76 8.63 -11.77
C ALA A 420 8.07 7.43 -12.40
N TYR A 421 6.96 7.00 -11.81
CA TYR A 421 6.18 5.86 -12.30
C TYR A 421 4.68 6.11 -12.18
N THR A 422 3.93 5.49 -13.07
CA THR A 422 2.46 5.39 -12.98
C THR A 422 2.06 3.94 -12.75
N PHE A 423 1.22 3.68 -11.76
CA PHE A 423 0.63 2.35 -11.54
C PHE A 423 -0.83 2.36 -11.97
N GLU A 424 -1.25 1.41 -12.79
CA GLU A 424 -2.65 1.25 -13.22
C GLU A 424 -3.25 0.04 -12.50
N LEU A 425 -3.99 0.26 -11.42
CA LEU A 425 -4.49 -0.79 -10.53
C LEU A 425 -5.71 -1.53 -11.08
N GLY A 426 -5.77 -2.85 -10.89
CA GLY A 426 -7.00 -3.63 -11.10
C GLY A 426 -7.52 -3.63 -12.54
N THR A 427 -8.82 -3.84 -12.69
CA THR A 427 -9.49 -4.07 -13.98
C THR A 427 -10.75 -3.24 -14.21
N SER A 428 -11.16 -2.43 -13.22
CA SER A 428 -12.35 -1.58 -13.28
C SER A 428 -12.13 -0.27 -12.51
N PHE A 429 -12.77 0.82 -12.95
CA PHE A 429 -12.78 2.08 -12.20
C PHE A 429 -13.47 1.92 -10.84
N PHE A 430 -14.63 1.26 -10.82
CA PHE A 430 -15.40 0.96 -9.61
C PHE A 430 -15.22 -0.51 -9.22
N GLN A 431 -13.98 -0.87 -8.88
CA GLN A 431 -13.64 -2.24 -8.52
C GLN A 431 -14.41 -2.70 -7.27
N SER A 432 -14.94 -3.93 -7.28
CA SER A 432 -15.61 -4.51 -6.11
C SER A 432 -14.70 -4.56 -4.87
N CYS A 433 -15.30 -4.44 -3.68
CA CYS A 433 -14.57 -4.55 -2.42
C CYS A 433 -13.93 -5.92 -2.20
N SER A 434 -14.51 -6.98 -2.77
CA SER A 434 -13.93 -8.32 -2.72
C SER A 434 -12.60 -8.35 -3.48
N THR A 435 -12.58 -7.90 -4.73
CA THR A 435 -11.36 -7.84 -5.55
C THR A 435 -10.32 -6.90 -4.95
N TYR A 436 -10.74 -5.75 -4.40
CA TYR A 436 -9.82 -4.83 -3.76
C TYR A 436 -9.13 -5.47 -2.55
N ASN A 437 -9.90 -6.03 -1.63
CA ASN A 437 -9.34 -6.61 -0.40
C ASN A 437 -8.60 -7.94 -0.63
N GLY A 438 -9.10 -8.77 -1.55
CA GLY A 438 -8.56 -10.10 -1.82
C GLY A 438 -7.42 -10.14 -2.83
N THR A 439 -7.26 -9.09 -3.65
CA THR A 439 -6.28 -9.10 -4.75
C THR A 439 -5.49 -7.80 -4.86
N ILE A 440 -6.16 -6.65 -5.08
CA ILE A 440 -5.44 -5.40 -5.41
C ILE A 440 -4.57 -4.94 -4.23
N LYS A 441 -5.15 -4.82 -3.03
CA LYS A 441 -4.45 -4.38 -1.82
C LYS A 441 -3.26 -5.28 -1.46
N PRO A 442 -3.44 -6.60 -1.24
CA PRO A 442 -2.33 -7.46 -0.83
C PRO A 442 -1.20 -7.55 -1.87
N ASN A 443 -1.50 -7.39 -3.17
CA ASN A 443 -0.50 -7.50 -4.23
C ASN A 443 0.26 -6.17 -4.49
N ASN A 444 -0.38 -5.01 -4.26
CA ASN A 444 0.23 -3.71 -4.55
C ASN A 444 0.86 -3.02 -3.33
N LEU A 445 0.39 -3.29 -2.11
CA LEU A 445 0.99 -2.72 -0.90
C LEU A 445 2.50 -3.07 -0.77
N PRO A 446 2.95 -4.31 -1.06
CA PRO A 446 4.38 -4.64 -1.07
C PRO A 446 5.22 -3.80 -2.05
N ALA A 447 4.66 -3.40 -3.20
CA ALA A 447 5.36 -2.55 -4.15
C ALA A 447 5.56 -1.11 -3.63
N LEU A 448 4.59 -0.56 -2.89
CA LEU A 448 4.73 0.75 -2.22
C LEU A 448 5.76 0.70 -1.09
N ILE A 449 5.78 -0.39 -0.32
CA ILE A 449 6.81 -0.64 0.69
C ILE A 449 8.19 -0.73 0.03
N TYR A 450 8.30 -1.45 -1.09
CA TYR A 450 9.54 -1.55 -1.85
C TYR A 450 10.04 -0.17 -2.33
N ALA A 451 9.14 0.68 -2.87
CA ALA A 451 9.49 2.03 -3.27
C ALA A 451 10.10 2.82 -2.09
N ALA A 452 9.50 2.72 -0.90
CA ALA A 452 10.00 3.37 0.30
C ALA A 452 11.34 2.80 0.79
N LYS A 453 11.67 1.54 0.47
CA LYS A 453 13.00 0.97 0.76
C LYS A 453 14.09 1.52 -0.16
N VAL A 454 13.80 1.72 -1.44
CA VAL A 454 14.83 2.04 -2.47
C VAL A 454 14.96 3.53 -2.79
N VAL A 455 14.10 4.39 -2.24
CA VAL A 455 14.01 5.82 -2.56
C VAL A 455 15.31 6.63 -2.37
N ARG A 456 16.26 6.10 -1.58
CA ARG A 456 17.60 6.71 -1.43
C ARG A 456 18.40 6.72 -2.73
N ALA A 457 18.35 5.64 -3.51
CA ALA A 457 19.13 5.47 -4.73
C ALA A 457 18.35 4.60 -5.75
N PRO A 458 17.19 5.06 -6.24
CA PRO A 458 16.30 4.30 -7.12
C PRO A 458 16.94 3.89 -8.45
N TYR A 459 17.99 4.56 -8.91
CA TYR A 459 18.69 4.17 -10.14
C TYR A 459 19.80 3.13 -9.94
N GLN A 460 20.05 2.70 -8.71
CA GLN A 460 21.12 1.76 -8.37
C GLN A 460 20.58 0.57 -7.58
N THR A 461 19.97 0.82 -6.42
CA THR A 461 19.54 -0.23 -5.47
C THR A 461 18.64 -1.31 -6.09
N PRO A 462 17.69 -1.00 -6.98
CA PRO A 462 16.80 -2.03 -7.56
C PRO A 462 17.48 -3.05 -8.47
N SER A 463 18.71 -2.77 -8.92
CA SER A 463 19.51 -3.70 -9.72
C SER A 463 20.18 -4.79 -8.89
N GLY A 464 20.29 -4.63 -7.57
CA GLY A 464 20.87 -5.63 -6.68
C GLY A 464 19.85 -6.56 -6.02
N PRO A 465 20.30 -7.58 -5.26
CA PRO A 465 19.45 -8.64 -4.76
C PRO A 465 18.53 -8.24 -3.59
N ASP A 466 17.32 -8.80 -3.57
CA ASP A 466 16.38 -8.61 -2.46
C ASP A 466 16.64 -9.60 -1.33
N ILE A 467 16.61 -9.11 -0.08
CA ILE A 467 16.48 -9.97 1.10
C ILE A 467 15.01 -10.34 1.31
N THR A 468 14.71 -11.63 1.23
CA THR A 468 13.34 -12.17 1.24
C THR A 468 12.88 -12.65 2.61
N THR A 469 13.81 -13.10 3.44
CA THR A 469 13.56 -13.53 4.83
C THR A 469 14.74 -13.11 5.69
N VAL A 470 14.46 -12.78 6.95
CA VAL A 470 15.43 -12.58 8.02
C VAL A 470 14.85 -13.21 9.28
N ALA A 471 15.63 -14.05 9.96
CA ALA A 471 15.26 -14.66 11.23
C ALA A 471 16.44 -14.62 12.19
N LEU A 472 16.14 -14.39 13.47
CA LEU A 472 17.12 -14.38 14.55
C LEU A 472 16.87 -15.58 15.47
N GLY A 473 17.93 -16.29 15.82
CA GLY A 473 17.89 -17.41 16.75
C GLY A 473 17.52 -16.99 18.18
N ASN A 474 17.23 -17.97 19.02
CA ASN A 474 16.95 -17.78 20.46
C ASN A 474 15.76 -16.84 20.77
N ASP A 475 14.81 -16.69 19.85
CA ASP A 475 13.71 -15.73 19.95
C ASP A 475 14.19 -14.29 20.20
N ALA A 476 15.37 -13.95 19.65
CA ALA A 476 16.00 -12.66 19.88
C ALA A 476 15.19 -11.49 19.29
N SER A 477 14.27 -11.74 18.37
CA SER A 477 13.35 -10.74 17.85
C SER A 477 12.06 -10.56 18.67
N GLY A 478 11.71 -11.56 19.49
CA GLY A 478 10.53 -11.57 20.35
C GLY A 478 10.91 -11.30 21.80
N ALA A 479 11.10 -12.37 22.59
CA ALA A 479 11.44 -12.27 24.00
C ALA A 479 12.83 -11.67 24.27
N GLY A 480 13.74 -11.75 23.29
CA GLY A 480 15.08 -11.17 23.35
C GLY A 480 16.16 -12.13 23.86
N VAL A 481 17.35 -11.60 24.07
CA VAL A 481 18.50 -12.34 24.63
C VAL A 481 19.28 -11.46 25.60
N THR A 482 20.03 -12.09 26.51
CA THR A 482 20.95 -11.34 27.38
C THR A 482 22.10 -10.74 26.57
N ALA A 483 22.56 -9.56 26.98
CA ALA A 483 23.75 -8.94 26.40
C ALA A 483 24.95 -9.90 26.48
N GLY A 484 25.68 -10.05 25.37
CA GLY A 484 26.79 -11.00 25.23
C GLY A 484 26.39 -12.40 24.74
N THR A 485 25.10 -12.74 24.66
CA THR A 485 24.63 -13.97 24.03
C THR A 485 24.76 -13.87 22.50
N PRO A 486 25.57 -14.70 21.82
CA PRO A 486 25.63 -14.70 20.37
C PRO A 486 24.27 -15.09 19.77
N VAL A 487 23.83 -14.36 18.75
CA VAL A 487 22.55 -14.61 18.07
C VAL A 487 22.82 -15.07 16.64
N THR A 488 22.37 -16.27 16.30
CA THR A 488 22.40 -16.74 14.91
C THR A 488 21.46 -15.90 14.06
N LEU A 489 21.92 -15.44 12.91
CA LEU A 489 21.10 -14.80 11.89
C LEU A 489 20.99 -15.76 10.70
N SER A 490 19.77 -16.03 10.25
CA SER A 490 19.51 -16.69 8.97
C SER A 490 18.70 -15.77 8.07
N ALA A 491 19.02 -15.74 6.78
CA ALA A 491 18.32 -14.93 5.79
C ALA A 491 18.30 -15.63 4.44
N SER A 492 17.53 -15.11 3.49
CA SER A 492 17.59 -15.53 2.09
C SER A 492 17.66 -14.31 1.17
N ALA A 493 18.61 -14.34 0.23
CA ALA A 493 18.78 -13.32 -0.79
C ALA A 493 18.40 -13.87 -2.16
N THR A 494 17.77 -13.06 -3.00
CA THR A 494 17.48 -13.44 -4.39
C THR A 494 17.59 -12.25 -5.33
N ASP A 495 18.22 -12.50 -6.48
CA ASP A 495 18.32 -11.54 -7.57
C ASP A 495 17.31 -11.81 -8.71
N THR A 496 16.27 -12.58 -8.42
CA THR A 496 15.35 -13.07 -9.46
C THR A 496 13.99 -12.38 -9.51
N ARG A 497 13.74 -11.40 -8.62
CA ARG A 497 12.41 -10.78 -8.44
C ARG A 497 12.10 -9.67 -9.46
N PHE A 498 12.16 -10.02 -10.74
CA PHE A 498 11.79 -9.12 -11.84
C PHE A 498 10.60 -9.68 -12.62
N ASN A 499 9.66 -8.82 -12.99
CA ASN A 499 8.63 -9.19 -13.94
C ASN A 499 9.17 -9.11 -15.38
N ASN A 500 9.23 -10.27 -16.05
CA ASN A 500 9.77 -10.39 -17.41
C ASN A 500 8.68 -10.53 -18.48
N SER A 501 7.44 -10.11 -18.20
CA SER A 501 6.33 -10.17 -19.16
C SER A 501 6.50 -9.22 -20.35
N ASN A 502 7.37 -8.22 -20.23
CA ASN A 502 7.74 -7.30 -21.31
C ASN A 502 9.26 -7.05 -21.31
N GLY A 503 9.96 -7.87 -22.09
CA GLY A 503 11.42 -7.98 -22.09
C GLY A 503 11.97 -8.66 -20.83
N THR A 504 13.27 -8.91 -20.82
CA THR A 504 13.94 -9.67 -19.75
C THR A 504 14.93 -8.80 -18.97
N GLU A 505 14.98 -8.97 -17.65
CA GLU A 505 16.06 -8.46 -16.82
C GLU A 505 17.12 -9.55 -16.63
N ALA A 506 18.41 -9.16 -16.71
CA ALA A 506 19.49 -10.08 -16.36
C ALA A 506 19.50 -10.27 -14.84
N THR A 507 19.85 -11.48 -14.40
CA THR A 507 20.02 -11.80 -12.98
C THR A 507 21.42 -12.34 -12.74
N GLN A 508 21.95 -12.06 -11.55
CA GLN A 508 23.33 -12.30 -11.19
C GLN A 508 23.37 -13.24 -9.99
N SER A 509 24.41 -14.08 -9.91
CA SER A 509 24.68 -14.80 -8.68
C SER A 509 24.92 -13.80 -7.55
N ILE A 510 24.42 -14.09 -6.36
CA ILE A 510 24.83 -13.37 -5.15
C ILE A 510 26.35 -13.55 -5.00
N ASN A 511 27.07 -12.52 -4.57
CA ASN A 511 28.52 -12.61 -4.30
C ASN A 511 28.93 -12.23 -2.87
N ALA A 512 28.06 -11.53 -2.14
CA ALA A 512 28.27 -11.17 -0.75
C ALA A 512 26.94 -10.85 -0.06
N ALA A 513 26.91 -10.98 1.25
CA ALA A 513 25.83 -10.47 2.08
C ALA A 513 26.36 -9.98 3.42
N GLU A 514 25.66 -9.02 4.01
CA GLU A 514 26.10 -8.35 5.22
C GLU A 514 24.92 -7.88 6.06
N ALA A 515 25.16 -7.85 7.37
CA ALA A 515 24.25 -7.31 8.36
C ALA A 515 24.88 -6.11 9.10
N TYR A 516 24.04 -5.27 9.69
CA TYR A 516 24.45 -4.13 10.51
C TYR A 516 23.52 -4.02 11.71
N ILE A 517 24.02 -3.53 12.85
CA ILE A 517 23.21 -3.29 14.05
C ILE A 517 23.16 -1.77 14.30
N ASP A 518 21.95 -1.23 14.35
CA ASP A 518 21.54 0.17 14.60
C ASP A 518 22.02 1.22 13.58
N VAL A 519 23.26 1.14 13.13
CA VAL A 519 23.82 2.07 12.14
C VAL A 519 23.62 1.48 10.74
N PRO A 520 22.73 2.05 9.90
CA PRO A 520 22.44 1.50 8.59
C PRO A 520 23.63 1.63 7.63
N PRO A 521 23.71 0.80 6.57
CA PRO A 521 24.88 0.69 5.70
C PRO A 521 25.31 1.98 4.96
N TRP A 522 24.41 2.96 4.84
CA TRP A 522 24.71 4.25 4.21
C TRP A 522 25.17 5.32 5.20
N ALA A 523 25.13 5.05 6.50
CA ALA A 523 25.51 6.01 7.53
C ALA A 523 27.00 5.90 7.87
N SER A 524 27.60 7.04 8.23
CA SER A 524 28.98 7.08 8.73
C SER A 524 29.11 6.26 10.01
N GLY A 525 30.17 5.45 10.11
CA GLY A 525 30.41 4.56 11.26
C GLY A 525 29.71 3.21 11.18
N ALA A 526 28.97 2.93 10.11
CA ALA A 526 28.40 1.60 9.87
C ALA A 526 29.52 0.54 9.79
N THR A 527 29.38 -0.53 10.57
CA THR A 527 30.34 -1.65 10.59
C THR A 527 29.66 -2.89 10.05
N PRO A 528 30.09 -3.44 8.90
CA PRO A 528 29.47 -4.62 8.31
C PRO A 528 29.79 -5.88 9.11
N ILE A 529 28.76 -6.70 9.33
CA ILE A 529 28.87 -8.07 9.83
C ILE A 529 28.73 -8.99 8.62
N PRO A 530 29.79 -9.66 8.15
CA PRO A 530 29.71 -10.50 6.98
C PRO A 530 28.80 -11.71 7.24
N LEU A 531 27.96 -12.03 6.26
CA LEU A 531 27.16 -13.25 6.22
C LEU A 531 27.78 -14.21 5.21
N ALA A 532 27.68 -15.51 5.48
CA ALA A 532 28.12 -16.56 4.59
C ALA A 532 26.93 -17.21 3.87
N ALA A 533 27.14 -17.66 2.63
CA ALA A 533 26.24 -18.60 2.01
C ALA A 533 26.19 -19.90 2.84
N SER A 534 25.00 -20.41 3.14
CA SER A 534 24.81 -21.56 4.02
C SER A 534 25.38 -22.86 3.44
N ASP A 535 25.55 -22.94 2.12
CA ASP A 535 26.21 -24.05 1.43
C ASP A 535 27.73 -23.86 1.29
N GLY A 536 28.25 -22.73 1.80
CA GLY A 536 29.67 -22.37 1.77
C GLY A 536 30.12 -21.66 0.49
N SER A 537 29.25 -21.35 -0.48
CA SER A 537 29.67 -20.70 -1.73
C SER A 537 28.59 -19.81 -2.33
N PHE A 538 28.90 -18.52 -2.50
CA PHE A 538 28.09 -17.59 -3.28
C PHE A 538 28.18 -17.88 -4.78
N ASN A 539 27.28 -18.72 -5.31
CA ASN A 539 27.35 -19.20 -6.69
C ASN A 539 25.99 -19.18 -7.41
N SER A 540 24.90 -18.87 -6.72
CA SER A 540 23.53 -18.90 -7.24
C SER A 540 22.88 -17.52 -7.22
N PRO A 541 21.93 -17.22 -8.14
CA PRO A 541 21.09 -16.03 -8.05
C PRO A 541 20.16 -16.00 -6.84
N THR A 542 20.04 -17.12 -6.11
CA THR A 542 19.32 -17.20 -4.84
C THR A 542 20.16 -17.98 -3.84
N GLU A 543 20.42 -17.36 -2.69
CA GLU A 543 21.27 -17.91 -1.64
C GLU A 543 20.55 -17.92 -0.30
N SER A 544 20.76 -18.99 0.47
CA SER A 544 20.49 -18.98 1.91
C SER A 544 21.72 -18.43 2.62
N LEU A 545 21.51 -17.54 3.58
CA LEU A 545 22.55 -16.82 4.28
C LEU A 545 22.55 -17.20 5.75
N SER A 546 23.74 -17.26 6.35
CA SER A 546 23.92 -17.47 7.78
C SER A 546 25.01 -16.55 8.34
N GLY A 547 24.85 -16.16 9.59
CA GLY A 547 25.85 -15.38 10.32
C GLY A 547 25.58 -15.38 11.81
N THR A 548 26.43 -14.68 12.57
CA THR A 548 26.29 -14.54 14.01
C THR A 548 26.43 -13.07 14.39
N LEU A 549 25.44 -12.56 15.12
CA LEU A 549 25.44 -11.22 15.68
C LEU A 549 26.09 -11.26 17.07
N ASN A 550 27.09 -10.42 17.27
CA ASN A 550 27.67 -10.20 18.59
C ASN A 550 26.84 -9.17 19.35
N THR A 551 26.27 -9.57 20.48
CA THR A 551 25.44 -8.71 21.34
C THR A 551 26.21 -8.13 22.52
N THR A 552 27.52 -8.39 22.60
CA THR A 552 28.38 -7.87 23.67
C THR A 552 28.42 -6.34 23.61
N GLY A 553 28.12 -5.69 24.72
CA GLY A 553 28.16 -4.23 24.83
C GLY A 553 26.97 -3.51 24.19
N LEU A 554 26.02 -4.22 23.60
CA LEU A 554 24.76 -3.60 23.18
C LEU A 554 23.96 -3.15 24.42
N PRO A 555 23.43 -1.91 24.41
CA PRO A 555 22.48 -1.45 25.43
C PRO A 555 21.28 -2.38 25.59
N LEU A 556 20.57 -2.28 26.72
CA LEU A 556 19.28 -2.95 26.87
C LEU A 556 18.23 -2.27 25.98
N GLY A 557 17.36 -3.07 25.36
CA GLY A 557 16.26 -2.58 24.55
C GLY A 557 16.21 -3.17 23.14
N LYS A 558 15.48 -2.49 22.26
CA LYS A 558 15.33 -2.88 20.85
C LYS A 558 16.45 -2.25 20.02
N HIS A 559 17.05 -3.08 19.18
CA HIS A 559 18.04 -2.74 18.17
C HIS A 559 17.50 -3.09 16.79
N VAL A 560 17.95 -2.37 15.76
CA VAL A 560 17.56 -2.64 14.37
C VAL A 560 18.69 -3.39 13.68
N VAL A 561 18.42 -4.61 13.23
CA VAL A 561 19.34 -5.37 12.39
C VAL A 561 18.97 -5.14 10.94
N TYR A 562 19.88 -4.52 10.18
CA TYR A 562 19.74 -4.32 8.74
C TYR A 562 20.45 -5.45 8.00
N VAL A 563 19.83 -6.01 6.97
CA VAL A 563 20.44 -7.04 6.12
C VAL A 563 20.35 -6.60 4.66
N ARG A 564 21.44 -6.76 3.91
CA ARG A 564 21.46 -6.60 2.44
C ARG A 564 22.41 -7.60 1.80
N ALA A 565 22.22 -7.81 0.49
CA ALA A 565 23.08 -8.63 -0.33
C ALA A 565 23.63 -7.84 -1.51
N ARG A 566 24.73 -8.32 -2.07
CA ARG A 566 25.39 -7.82 -3.27
C ARG A 566 25.48 -8.92 -4.31
N ASP A 567 25.24 -8.56 -5.55
CA ASP A 567 25.35 -9.49 -6.67
C ASP A 567 26.78 -9.53 -7.27
N ALA A 568 26.98 -10.43 -8.23
CA ALA A 568 28.23 -10.57 -8.97
C ALA A 568 28.61 -9.34 -9.79
N SER A 569 27.66 -8.45 -10.12
CA SER A 569 27.95 -7.17 -10.79
C SER A 569 28.42 -6.07 -9.83
N GLY A 570 28.35 -6.31 -8.52
CA GLY A 570 28.78 -5.38 -7.48
C GLY A 570 27.68 -4.47 -6.95
N GLN A 571 26.42 -4.71 -7.33
CA GLN A 571 25.25 -3.94 -6.93
C GLN A 571 24.66 -4.47 -5.63
N PHE A 572 24.53 -3.58 -4.65
CA PHE A 572 23.81 -3.87 -3.42
C PHE A 572 22.32 -3.64 -3.63
N GLY A 573 21.52 -4.62 -3.22
CA GLY A 573 20.07 -4.48 -3.19
C GLY A 573 19.54 -3.74 -1.96
N PRO A 574 18.21 -3.64 -1.82
CA PRO A 574 17.58 -2.97 -0.69
C PRO A 574 17.89 -3.66 0.63
N VAL A 575 17.78 -2.87 1.70
CA VAL A 575 17.86 -3.38 3.06
C VAL A 575 16.49 -3.94 3.49
N THR A 576 16.52 -5.09 4.15
CA THR A 576 15.41 -5.61 4.96
C THR A 576 15.86 -5.65 6.41
N ALA A 577 14.99 -5.23 7.32
CA ALA A 577 15.33 -5.14 8.73
C ALA A 577 14.56 -6.13 9.62
N GLN A 578 15.16 -6.47 10.76
CA GLN A 578 14.56 -7.26 11.83
C GLN A 578 14.95 -6.66 13.18
N PHE A 579 14.03 -6.65 14.15
CA PHE A 579 14.38 -6.23 15.51
C PHE A 579 15.20 -7.31 16.22
N LEU A 580 16.19 -6.86 16.99
CA LEU A 580 16.96 -7.61 17.97
C LEU A 580 16.69 -6.99 19.35
N VAL A 581 16.27 -7.80 20.32
CA VAL A 581 15.93 -7.35 21.67
C VAL A 581 16.98 -7.83 22.65
N ILE A 582 17.59 -6.89 23.37
CA ILE A 582 18.59 -7.16 24.41
C ILE A 582 17.97 -6.94 25.79
N THR A 583 18.07 -7.95 26.65
CA THR A 583 17.45 -7.98 27.98
C THR A 583 18.49 -8.13 29.09
N SER A 584 18.13 -7.73 30.31
CA SER A 584 18.99 -7.88 31.50
C SER A 584 18.92 -9.27 32.12
N VAL A 585 17.85 -10.02 31.83
CA VAL A 585 17.62 -11.37 32.32
C VAL A 585 17.32 -12.25 31.11
N ALA A 586 17.87 -13.46 31.10
CA ALA A 586 17.54 -14.43 30.06
C ALA A 586 16.01 -14.59 30.05
N PRO A 587 15.34 -14.32 28.91
CA PRO A 587 13.90 -14.55 28.85
C PRO A 587 13.63 -16.02 29.16
N PRO A 588 12.46 -16.34 29.75
CA PRO A 588 12.10 -17.73 29.98
C PRO A 588 12.24 -18.48 28.66
N GLN A 589 13.16 -19.45 28.61
CA GLN A 589 13.25 -20.34 27.47
C GLN A 589 11.93 -21.10 27.43
N ASN A 590 11.08 -20.75 26.47
CA ASN A 590 9.84 -21.46 26.20
C ASN A 590 10.10 -22.71 25.35
N ASN A 591 11.35 -22.99 25.02
CA ASN A 591 11.72 -24.22 24.35
C ASN A 591 11.61 -25.38 25.35
N GLU A 592 11.19 -26.53 24.86
CA GLU A 592 11.34 -27.78 25.60
C GLU A 592 12.82 -28.11 25.84
N THR A 593 13.09 -29.07 26.71
CA THR A 593 14.45 -29.53 26.99
C THR A 593 14.50 -31.05 26.87
N GLU A 594 15.26 -31.52 25.87
CA GLU A 594 15.51 -32.94 25.65
C GLU A 594 16.60 -33.54 26.56
N PRO A 595 16.51 -34.84 26.92
CA PRO A 595 15.42 -35.76 26.58
C PRO A 595 14.22 -35.60 27.52
N ASN A 596 13.01 -35.42 26.99
CA ASN A 596 11.75 -35.39 27.77
C ASN A 596 10.78 -36.54 27.41
N ASP A 597 11.30 -37.58 26.75
CA ASP A 597 10.65 -38.81 26.25
C ASP A 597 9.75 -39.62 27.23
N SER A 598 9.63 -39.19 28.49
CA SER A 598 8.86 -39.87 29.51
C SER A 598 8.23 -38.92 30.52
N ARG A 599 7.15 -39.34 31.19
CA ARG A 599 6.53 -38.58 32.30
C ARG A 599 7.50 -38.23 33.43
N ALA A 600 8.54 -39.04 33.65
CA ALA A 600 9.54 -38.76 34.67
C ALA A 600 10.51 -37.63 34.27
N ALA A 601 10.73 -37.46 32.97
CA ALA A 601 11.58 -36.41 32.39
C ALA A 601 10.79 -35.19 31.88
N ALA A 602 9.47 -35.15 32.14
CA ALA A 602 8.58 -34.15 31.60
C ALA A 602 9.02 -32.71 31.95
N ASN A 603 9.02 -31.81 30.96
CA ASN A 603 9.39 -30.42 31.20
C ASN A 603 8.33 -29.70 32.04
N PRO A 604 8.71 -29.03 33.15
CA PRO A 604 7.75 -28.35 34.02
C PRO A 604 7.26 -27.04 33.41
N VAL A 605 5.94 -26.86 33.40
CA VAL A 605 5.26 -25.65 32.93
C VAL A 605 4.52 -25.03 34.12
N THR A 606 5.14 -24.02 34.73
CA THR A 606 4.73 -23.45 36.03
C THR A 606 3.73 -22.30 35.94
N SER A 607 3.49 -21.77 34.75
CA SER A 607 2.49 -20.73 34.47
C SER A 607 1.97 -20.87 33.03
N PRO A 608 0.77 -20.34 32.71
CA PRO A 608 0.25 -20.36 31.36
C PRO A 608 1.22 -19.75 30.34
N LYS A 609 1.58 -20.51 29.30
CA LYS A 609 2.52 -20.09 28.25
C LYS A 609 2.43 -20.99 27.01
N THR A 610 3.06 -20.54 25.93
CA THR A 610 3.30 -21.35 24.73
C THR A 610 4.70 -21.91 24.79
N MET A 611 4.83 -23.24 24.75
CA MET A 611 6.09 -23.95 24.63
C MET A 611 6.42 -24.20 23.15
N ASN A 612 7.69 -24.15 22.78
CA ASN A 612 8.20 -24.55 21.47
C ASN A 612 8.85 -25.93 21.60
N GLY A 613 8.41 -26.89 20.80
CA GLY A 613 9.01 -28.22 20.76
C GLY A 613 9.48 -28.61 19.36
N THR A 614 10.33 -29.64 19.31
CA THR A 614 10.95 -30.24 18.15
C THR A 614 10.95 -31.75 18.31
N MET A 615 10.05 -32.40 17.59
CA MET A 615 10.10 -33.85 17.41
C MET A 615 11.33 -34.20 16.57
N GLY A 616 12.27 -34.95 17.12
CA GLY A 616 13.49 -35.40 16.47
C GLY A 616 13.33 -36.70 15.67
N SER A 617 12.34 -37.53 16.00
CA SER A 617 12.09 -38.81 15.33
C SER A 617 10.67 -39.32 15.51
N SER A 618 10.29 -40.39 14.81
CA SER A 618 8.99 -41.06 15.00
C SER A 618 8.83 -41.77 16.35
N SER A 619 9.93 -41.97 17.09
CA SER A 619 9.93 -42.55 18.44
C SER A 619 10.00 -41.50 19.55
N ASP A 620 10.17 -40.23 19.20
CA ASP A 620 10.28 -39.12 20.13
C ASP A 620 8.93 -38.86 20.83
N ASN A 621 8.96 -38.51 22.11
CA ASN A 621 7.76 -38.33 22.92
C ASN A 621 7.86 -37.19 23.92
N ASP A 622 7.39 -36.03 23.53
CA ASP A 622 7.58 -34.86 24.37
C ASP A 622 6.55 -34.80 25.49
N TYR A 623 7.03 -34.90 26.73
CA TYR A 623 6.18 -34.74 27.91
C TYR A 623 6.38 -33.37 28.58
N PHE A 624 5.26 -32.75 28.94
CA PHE A 624 5.17 -31.55 29.75
C PHE A 624 4.37 -31.83 31.01
N VAL A 625 4.74 -31.24 32.15
CA VAL A 625 3.99 -31.39 33.42
C VAL A 625 3.48 -30.04 33.93
N VAL A 626 2.19 -29.99 34.21
CA VAL A 626 1.49 -28.85 34.80
C VAL A 626 0.98 -29.22 36.17
N ASP A 627 1.26 -28.38 37.17
CA ASP A 627 0.60 -28.42 38.47
C ASP A 627 -0.72 -27.63 38.38
N LEU A 628 -1.81 -28.33 38.09
CA LEU A 628 -3.15 -27.76 37.83
C LEU A 628 -3.88 -27.50 39.16
N PRO A 629 -4.13 -26.22 39.56
CA PRO A 629 -4.79 -25.91 40.82
C PRO A 629 -6.23 -26.45 40.89
N ALA A 630 -6.75 -26.59 42.11
CA ALA A 630 -8.14 -26.95 42.36
C ALA A 630 -9.11 -25.98 41.65
N GLY A 631 -10.14 -26.51 41.01
CA GLY A 631 -11.17 -25.75 40.31
C GLY A 631 -10.75 -25.15 38.96
N ARG A 632 -9.55 -25.42 38.46
CA ARG A 632 -9.06 -24.94 37.15
C ARG A 632 -9.20 -25.99 36.05
N SER A 633 -9.19 -25.53 34.80
CA SER A 633 -9.21 -26.38 33.61
C SER A 633 -7.98 -26.09 32.76
N LEU A 634 -7.18 -27.12 32.50
CA LEU A 634 -6.05 -27.05 31.60
C LEU A 634 -6.53 -27.19 30.15
N LEU A 635 -6.42 -26.10 29.38
CA LEU A 635 -6.49 -26.12 27.94
C LEU A 635 -5.08 -26.34 27.37
N SER A 636 -4.92 -27.41 26.60
CA SER A 636 -3.72 -27.73 25.83
C SER A 636 -4.03 -27.63 24.35
N ARG A 637 -3.28 -26.80 23.62
CA ARG A 637 -3.48 -26.55 22.19
C ARG A 637 -2.16 -26.70 21.44
N LEU A 638 -2.05 -27.75 20.64
CA LEU A 638 -0.88 -28.13 19.86
C LEU A 638 -1.05 -27.63 18.43
N ALA A 639 -0.07 -26.87 17.94
CA ALA A 639 0.00 -26.46 16.54
C ALA A 639 1.28 -27.02 15.90
N PRO A 640 1.19 -28.09 15.10
CA PRO A 640 2.31 -28.59 14.30
C PRO A 640 2.60 -27.65 13.12
N ASN A 641 3.76 -27.84 12.48
CA ASN A 641 3.98 -27.24 11.16
C ASN A 641 3.06 -27.87 10.10
N ALA A 642 2.90 -27.21 8.95
CA ALA A 642 1.94 -27.61 7.90
C ALA A 642 2.14 -29.02 7.33
N THR A 643 3.33 -29.62 7.52
CA THR A 643 3.67 -30.93 6.99
C THR A 643 3.73 -32.01 8.06
N SER A 644 3.60 -31.68 9.35
CA SER A 644 3.72 -32.63 10.46
C SER A 644 2.35 -33.07 10.96
N ASP A 645 2.30 -34.30 11.46
CA ASP A 645 1.10 -34.94 12.00
C ASP A 645 1.43 -35.42 13.42
N TYR A 646 1.05 -34.61 14.41
CA TYR A 646 1.41 -34.80 15.82
C TYR A 646 0.14 -34.84 16.66
N ASP A 647 0.03 -35.85 17.51
CA ASP A 647 -1.12 -36.09 18.37
C ASP A 647 -0.90 -35.55 19.78
N LEU A 648 -1.99 -35.12 20.42
CA LEU A 648 -1.99 -34.53 21.74
C LEU A 648 -2.72 -35.43 22.74
N TYR A 649 -2.07 -35.78 23.85
CA TYR A 649 -2.65 -36.57 24.94
C TYR A 649 -2.44 -35.87 26.28
N VAL A 650 -3.38 -36.05 27.22
CA VAL A 650 -3.24 -35.56 28.59
C VAL A 650 -3.50 -36.68 29.58
N TYR A 651 -2.57 -36.91 30.51
CA TYR A 651 -2.61 -37.95 31.53
C TYR A 651 -2.65 -37.37 32.96
N ASP A 652 -3.16 -38.14 33.90
CA ASP A 652 -3.00 -37.87 35.33
C ASP A 652 -1.63 -38.38 35.87
N ALA A 653 -1.40 -38.20 37.17
CA ALA A 653 -0.17 -38.63 37.83
C ALA A 653 0.00 -40.16 37.90
N ALA A 654 -1.09 -40.93 37.88
CA ALA A 654 -1.04 -42.40 37.82
C ALA A 654 -0.77 -42.93 36.40
N GLY A 655 -0.84 -42.05 35.39
CA GLY A 655 -0.69 -42.39 33.99
C GLY A 655 -1.99 -42.75 33.29
N THR A 656 -3.14 -42.51 33.91
CA THR A 656 -4.46 -42.65 33.30
C THR A 656 -4.66 -41.57 32.25
N LEU A 657 -5.12 -41.94 31.05
CA LEU A 657 -5.46 -40.98 30.01
C LEU A 657 -6.74 -40.21 30.39
N LEU A 658 -6.68 -38.88 30.37
CA LEU A 658 -7.79 -37.98 30.71
C LEU A 658 -8.44 -37.36 29.47
N GLY A 659 -7.68 -37.18 28.38
CA GLY A 659 -8.18 -36.61 27.13
C GLY A 659 -7.14 -36.71 26.03
N ARG A 660 -7.59 -36.65 24.77
CA ARG A 660 -6.72 -36.66 23.59
C ARG A 660 -7.37 -35.96 22.39
N SER A 661 -6.54 -35.56 21.44
CA SER A 661 -6.91 -35.04 20.12
C SER A 661 -5.90 -35.62 19.11
N GLU A 662 -6.41 -36.13 17.99
CA GLU A 662 -5.66 -36.87 16.96
C GLU A 662 -6.11 -36.38 15.56
N LEU A 663 -6.01 -35.08 15.30
CA LEU A 663 -6.34 -34.48 14.00
C LEU A 663 -5.19 -34.64 13.01
N GLY A 664 -5.50 -34.72 11.72
CA GLY A 664 -4.50 -35.02 10.68
C GLY A 664 -3.50 -33.88 10.41
N THR A 665 -2.59 -34.15 9.47
CA THR A 665 -1.46 -33.29 9.07
C THR A 665 -1.76 -31.78 9.07
N GLY A 666 -0.94 -31.02 9.82
CA GLY A 666 -1.02 -29.56 9.89
C GLY A 666 -2.22 -29.01 10.65
N ALA A 667 -3.14 -29.85 11.14
CA ALA A 667 -4.26 -29.42 11.95
C ALA A 667 -3.84 -29.10 13.39
N VAL A 668 -4.64 -28.27 14.06
CA VAL A 668 -4.39 -27.87 15.45
C VAL A 668 -5.17 -28.79 16.39
N ASP A 669 -4.45 -29.57 17.19
CA ASP A 669 -5.01 -30.44 18.20
C ASP A 669 -5.31 -29.70 19.51
N GLN A 670 -6.44 -30.01 20.13
CA GLN A 670 -6.86 -29.31 21.35
C GLN A 670 -7.55 -30.24 22.33
N VAL A 671 -7.11 -30.20 23.59
CA VAL A 671 -7.67 -30.98 24.70
C VAL A 671 -7.89 -30.07 25.91
N THR A 672 -9.04 -30.20 26.58
CA THR A 672 -9.29 -29.54 27.87
C THR A 672 -9.56 -30.58 28.94
N VAL A 673 -8.84 -30.48 30.08
CA VAL A 673 -9.07 -31.35 31.25
C VAL A 673 -9.21 -30.52 32.51
N SER A 674 -10.16 -30.88 33.37
CA SER A 674 -10.44 -30.14 34.61
C SER A 674 -9.82 -30.79 35.84
N ASN A 675 -9.52 -29.98 36.86
CA ASN A 675 -9.30 -30.42 38.23
C ASN A 675 -10.51 -30.03 39.10
N GLY A 676 -11.48 -30.94 39.21
CA GLY A 676 -12.65 -30.74 40.08
C GLY A 676 -12.40 -31.03 41.57
N GLY A 677 -11.17 -31.36 41.97
CA GLY A 677 -10.81 -31.66 43.35
C GLY A 677 -10.55 -30.42 44.20
N SER A 678 -10.15 -30.64 45.46
CA SER A 678 -9.85 -29.58 46.44
C SER A 678 -8.36 -29.27 46.60
N SER A 679 -7.48 -29.98 45.89
CA SER A 679 -6.03 -29.78 45.91
C SER A 679 -5.44 -29.70 44.50
N THR A 680 -4.26 -29.11 44.38
CA THR A 680 -3.49 -29.09 43.12
C THR A 680 -3.12 -30.51 42.69
N VAL A 681 -3.24 -30.79 41.40
CA VAL A 681 -2.94 -32.11 40.81
C VAL A 681 -2.00 -31.97 39.63
N LYS A 682 -1.16 -32.98 39.40
CA LYS A 682 -0.32 -33.03 38.18
C LYS A 682 -1.13 -33.45 36.95
N ARG A 683 -0.86 -32.78 35.84
CA ARG A 683 -1.31 -33.16 34.49
C ARG A 683 -0.10 -33.27 33.59
N TYR A 684 0.00 -34.40 32.88
CA TYR A 684 1.08 -34.66 31.94
C TYR A 684 0.54 -34.54 30.54
N VAL A 685 0.99 -33.54 29.80
CA VAL A 685 0.65 -33.35 28.39
C VAL A 685 1.73 -34.04 27.57
N ARG A 686 1.34 -34.86 26.61
CA ARG A 686 2.23 -35.58 25.72
C ARG A 686 1.95 -35.18 24.29
N VAL A 687 2.99 -34.81 23.56
CA VAL A 687 2.99 -34.68 22.10
C VAL A 687 3.70 -35.88 21.52
N ARG A 688 3.20 -36.45 20.41
CA ARG A 688 3.89 -37.55 19.74
C ARG A 688 3.57 -37.59 18.25
N TYR A 689 4.44 -38.24 17.49
CA TYR A 689 4.20 -38.49 16.07
C TYR A 689 3.08 -39.51 15.84
N TYR A 690 2.20 -39.21 14.89
CA TYR A 690 1.15 -40.13 14.43
C TYR A 690 1.74 -41.20 13.51
N SER A 691 1.63 -42.46 13.90
CA SER A 691 2.26 -43.59 13.20
C SER A 691 1.50 -44.08 11.94
N GLY A 692 0.36 -43.47 11.57
CA GLY A 692 -0.51 -43.93 10.47
C GLY A 692 -0.26 -43.27 9.11
N GLY A 693 0.65 -42.29 9.03
CA GLY A 693 1.32 -41.87 7.79
C GLY A 693 0.59 -40.89 6.87
N THR A 694 0.79 -39.60 7.11
CA THR A 694 1.21 -38.58 6.12
C THR A 694 1.78 -37.40 6.90
N GLY A 695 3.09 -37.31 7.09
CA GLY A 695 3.69 -36.13 7.70
C GLY A 695 5.17 -36.26 8.06
N ALA A 696 5.86 -35.13 8.24
CA ALA A 696 7.25 -35.10 8.64
C ALA A 696 7.43 -35.62 10.08
N THR A 697 8.24 -36.68 10.21
CA THR A 697 8.58 -37.32 11.49
C THR A 697 9.51 -36.46 12.35
N ASN A 698 10.27 -35.58 11.71
CA ASN A 698 11.12 -34.59 12.34
C ASN A 698 10.59 -33.18 12.05
N GLY A 699 10.34 -32.38 13.08
CA GLY A 699 9.71 -31.08 12.86
C GLY A 699 9.41 -30.32 14.14
N LYS A 700 9.11 -29.04 13.97
CA LYS A 700 8.78 -28.13 15.07
C LYS A 700 7.27 -28.04 15.28
N TYR A 701 6.89 -27.74 16.51
CA TYR A 701 5.52 -27.40 16.89
C TYR A 701 5.51 -26.36 18.01
N THR A 702 4.34 -25.77 18.26
CA THR A 702 4.08 -24.98 19.46
C THR A 702 2.97 -25.62 20.29
N LEU A 703 3.14 -25.68 21.59
CA LEU A 703 2.17 -26.20 22.56
C LEU A 703 1.75 -25.09 23.53
N GLN A 704 0.56 -24.56 23.34
CA GLN A 704 -0.03 -23.58 24.24
C GLN A 704 -0.71 -24.30 25.42
N LEU A 705 -0.32 -23.94 26.64
CA LEU A 705 -0.87 -24.46 27.88
C LEU A 705 -1.44 -23.31 28.71
N SER A 706 -2.72 -23.38 29.09
CA SER A 706 -3.38 -22.35 29.91
C SER A 706 -4.36 -22.95 30.91
N TRP A 707 -4.45 -22.39 32.12
CA TRP A 707 -5.35 -22.85 33.18
C TRP A 707 -5.71 -21.78 34.23
#